data_AF-A0A843STS0-F1
#
_entry.id   AF-A0A843STS0-F1
#
_cell.length_a   1.000
_cell.length_b   1.000
_cell.length_c   1.000
_cell.angle_alpha   90.00
_cell.angle_beta   90.00
_cell.angle_gamma   90.00
#
_symmetry.space_group_name_H-M   'P 1'
#
loop_
_entity.id
_entity.type
_entity.pdbx_description
1 polymer ?
#
loop_
_entity_poly.entity_id
_entity_poly.type
_entity_poly.pdbx_seq_one_letter_code
_entity_poly.pdbx_strand_id
1 'polypeptide(L)'
;MKPRLKRSTIAVLCAVPLLAAGIAAAVSSASASHTAPSATPSAPHAAGEQAPARRPVLLTGEVEALDTQTIVVPPSNSSPLVLRNFVAEGTQVKAGDLVLRIETGGAANIDRLKTDLERTAARVERDTANLEAGAIDTEKALITAEAALAKAKVDAALPKLQITALNYDRNQAELDRATRDLAIKLEARDNYRQSVSRRREDGELEVKKLQINLAFQIAQLKQAEVRAARDGVVVHGYSPWKGERFEEGSSAWPGNAAGVVQGDGQMAVTAWVLEADRPYLAEGDALGLRFDALPGAALTGKILSITSAPEARASWGNGRYFRVRIGLPEGHGLPLVAGMSVFAEPHAGAGTARKPAAAAEAPAIEGEIASRQALPVSPPSIPYVWQYKLASIAPEGAMVEAGQTIAQFESGEVTTQLMQQQGQLREKQRALDKMLLDQAEADRAGELAVAEAQSNAEKAERKATQPKELIRRVDYDKLVIERTEKTALAKLAVTQRAVQIRARRAERTGLQAEVADIRQQLAALAKGQAAMTVVAPRKGLLMYRTTFSGEKVAVGSQVWMGLSVATLADPGQLYINATVPEAQASLVHVGQRARVTVPGANQALNAHVVALGRAFHGKSTAQSTIVRNLELQFDDNPQGLKPGAAVQAVLVADAAGKERKQ
;
A
#
# COMPACT_ATOMS: atom_id res chain seq x y z
N MET A 1 -9.26 7.76 -62.87
CA MET A 1 -10.24 7.23 -61.89
C MET A 1 -10.06 7.97 -60.57
N LYS A 2 -11.07 8.73 -60.14
CA LYS A 2 -11.09 9.45 -58.85
C LYS A 2 -11.68 8.53 -57.76
N PRO A 3 -11.22 8.63 -56.51
CA PRO A 3 -12.15 8.53 -55.38
C PRO A 3 -12.15 9.81 -54.54
N ARG A 4 -13.36 10.27 -54.26
CA ARG A 4 -13.72 11.42 -53.44
C ARG A 4 -13.57 11.05 -51.95
N LEU A 5 -12.84 11.85 -51.17
CA LEU A 5 -13.00 11.91 -49.72
C LEU A 5 -14.21 12.80 -49.36
N LYS A 6 -15.14 12.25 -48.57
CA LYS A 6 -16.21 13.01 -47.91
C LYS A 6 -15.73 13.45 -46.52
N ARG A 7 -15.79 14.75 -46.27
CA ARG A 7 -15.77 15.37 -44.93
C ARG A 7 -17.18 15.32 -44.35
N SER A 8 -17.33 14.96 -43.09
CA SER A 8 -18.55 15.22 -42.32
C SER A 8 -18.20 15.78 -40.94
N THR A 9 -18.43 17.07 -40.81
CA THR A 9 -18.56 17.88 -39.60
C THR A 9 -19.80 17.44 -38.82
N ILE A 10 -19.71 17.30 -37.49
CA ILE A 10 -20.89 17.36 -36.60
C ILE A 10 -20.52 18.27 -35.43
N ALA A 11 -21.29 19.34 -35.28
CA ALA A 11 -21.26 20.29 -34.18
C ALA A 11 -22.39 19.98 -33.18
N VAL A 12 -22.05 20.05 -31.89
CA VAL A 12 -22.76 20.62 -30.74
C VAL A 12 -24.31 20.64 -30.75
N LEU A 13 -24.92 20.06 -29.70
CA LEU A 13 -26.00 20.74 -28.98
C LEU A 13 -26.17 20.22 -27.53
N CYS A 14 -26.02 21.12 -26.57
CA CYS A 14 -26.46 21.00 -25.18
C CYS A 14 -27.99 21.04 -25.09
N ALA A 15 -28.58 20.26 -24.17
CA ALA A 15 -29.92 20.53 -23.65
C ALA A 15 -30.09 19.93 -22.24
N VAL A 16 -30.16 20.81 -21.24
CA VAL A 16 -30.64 20.57 -19.87
C VAL A 16 -32.11 21.00 -19.84
N PRO A 17 -33.05 20.27 -19.22
CA PRO A 17 -34.33 20.83 -18.84
C PRO A 17 -34.37 21.13 -17.33
N LEU A 18 -34.44 22.43 -17.01
CA LEU A 18 -35.16 22.93 -15.83
C LEU A 18 -36.66 22.85 -16.15
N LEU A 19 -37.47 22.32 -15.24
CA LEU A 19 -38.90 22.64 -15.20
C LEU A 19 -39.34 22.88 -13.75
N ALA A 20 -39.80 24.11 -13.52
CA ALA A 20 -40.50 24.55 -12.33
C ALA A 20 -41.94 24.95 -12.73
N ALA A 21 -42.93 24.42 -12.02
CA ALA A 21 -44.31 24.89 -11.86
C ALA A 21 -44.94 23.91 -10.83
N GLY A 22 -45.55 24.28 -9.70
CA GLY A 22 -46.28 25.50 -9.35
C GLY A 22 -47.73 25.40 -9.85
N ILE A 23 -48.66 24.90 -9.03
CA ILE A 23 -50.05 25.39 -8.82
C ILE A 23 -50.80 24.52 -7.78
N ALA A 24 -51.74 25.19 -7.13
CA ALA A 24 -52.46 24.91 -5.89
C ALA A 24 -53.61 23.87 -5.93
N ALA A 25 -53.89 23.38 -4.72
CA ALA A 25 -55.21 23.22 -4.06
C ALA A 25 -56.40 22.52 -4.75
N ALA A 26 -56.84 21.41 -4.13
CA ALA A 26 -58.24 21.07 -3.82
C ALA A 26 -58.22 19.92 -2.79
N VAL A 27 -58.52 20.17 -1.50
CA VAL A 27 -59.84 20.03 -0.86
C VAL A 27 -60.54 18.71 -1.22
N SER A 28 -60.52 17.76 -0.29
CA SER A 28 -61.74 17.01 0.04
C SER A 28 -61.72 16.53 1.49
N SER A 29 -62.85 16.82 2.11
CA SER A 29 -63.27 16.70 3.50
C SER A 29 -63.65 15.27 3.90
N ALA A 30 -63.32 14.88 5.13
CA ALA A 30 -64.13 13.94 5.89
C ALA A 30 -64.17 14.37 7.36
N SER A 31 -65.28 15.00 7.71
CA SER A 31 -65.68 15.38 9.05
C SER A 31 -66.09 14.16 9.86
N ALA A 32 -65.60 14.03 11.08
CA ALA A 32 -66.28 13.30 12.15
C ALA A 32 -66.16 14.11 13.44
N SER A 33 -67.23 14.83 13.72
CA SER A 33 -67.50 15.58 14.93
C SER A 33 -67.72 14.65 16.12
N HIS A 34 -66.96 14.82 17.20
CA HIS A 34 -67.43 14.48 18.54
C HIS A 34 -67.25 15.66 19.49
N THR A 35 -68.41 16.12 19.92
CA THR A 35 -68.73 17.14 20.90
C THR A 35 -68.20 16.77 22.28
N ALA A 36 -67.44 17.70 22.88
CA ALA A 36 -67.15 17.70 24.31
C ALA A 36 -68.34 18.33 25.09
N PRO A 37 -68.71 17.80 26.27
CA PRO A 37 -69.57 18.52 27.19
C PRO A 37 -68.79 19.56 28.01
N SER A 38 -69.54 20.57 28.41
CA SER A 38 -69.16 21.82 29.07
C SER A 38 -68.66 21.69 30.51
N ALA A 39 -67.90 22.71 30.90
CA ALA A 39 -67.22 22.90 32.18
C ALA A 39 -68.15 23.21 33.37
N THR A 40 -67.66 22.86 34.56
CA THR A 40 -68.03 23.46 35.86
C THR A 40 -66.82 24.26 36.37
N PRO A 41 -67.00 25.42 37.04
CA PRO A 41 -65.91 26.35 37.33
C PRO A 41 -65.20 26.02 38.65
N SER A 42 -63.91 26.30 38.71
CA SER A 42 -63.13 26.31 39.97
C SER A 42 -62.39 27.65 40.09
N ALA A 43 -62.59 28.29 41.24
CA ALA A 43 -62.06 29.60 41.60
C ALA A 43 -60.53 29.56 41.91
N PRO A 44 -59.86 30.72 42.09
CA PRO A 44 -58.47 30.94 41.73
C PRO A 44 -57.48 30.55 42.84
N HIS A 45 -56.25 30.19 42.47
CA HIS A 45 -55.10 30.29 43.38
C HIS A 45 -53.78 30.61 42.65
N ALA A 46 -53.22 31.74 43.07
CA ALA A 46 -51.82 32.08 43.24
C ALA A 46 -50.84 31.76 42.09
N ALA A 47 -50.42 32.84 41.43
CA ALA A 47 -49.13 32.92 40.77
C ALA A 47 -48.01 32.54 41.74
N GLY A 48 -47.36 31.42 41.46
CA GLY A 48 -46.05 31.05 42.00
C GLY A 48 -45.10 30.90 40.84
N GLU A 49 -44.23 31.88 40.67
CA GLU A 49 -43.10 31.86 39.75
C GLU A 49 -42.12 30.78 40.22
N GLN A 50 -42.35 29.53 39.80
CA GLN A 50 -41.40 28.44 39.98
C GLN A 50 -40.39 28.48 38.85
N ALA A 51 -39.14 28.83 39.18
CA ALA A 51 -37.99 28.57 38.32
C ALA A 51 -38.07 27.11 37.81
N PRO A 52 -37.84 26.85 36.50
CA PRO A 52 -38.04 25.52 35.96
C PRO A 52 -37.14 24.54 36.70
N ALA A 53 -37.76 23.60 37.41
CA ALA A 53 -37.05 22.49 38.03
C ALA A 53 -36.29 21.76 36.91
N ARG A 54 -34.97 21.94 36.87
CA ARG A 54 -34.09 21.27 35.90
C ARG A 54 -34.36 19.78 36.03
N ARG A 55 -34.99 19.18 35.02
CA ARG A 55 -35.19 17.74 34.95
C ARG A 55 -33.81 17.08 35.08
N PRO A 56 -33.61 16.13 36.02
CA PRO A 56 -32.31 15.48 36.14
C PRO A 56 -32.09 14.61 34.90
N VAL A 57 -31.24 15.07 33.98
CA VAL A 57 -30.87 14.32 32.79
C VAL A 57 -29.78 13.33 33.13
N LEU A 58 -30.11 12.05 33.09
CA LEU A 58 -29.17 10.96 33.29
C LEU A 58 -28.55 10.59 31.95
N LEU A 59 -27.22 10.51 31.93
CA LEU A 59 -26.45 10.24 30.74
C LEU A 59 -25.64 8.97 30.95
N THR A 60 -25.62 8.11 29.95
CA THR A 60 -24.68 6.99 29.87
C THR A 60 -23.57 7.38 28.91
N GLY A 61 -22.33 7.15 29.32
CA GLY A 61 -21.14 7.46 28.55
C GLY A 61 -20.04 6.43 28.74
N GLU A 62 -18.93 6.68 28.07
CA GLU A 62 -17.69 5.92 28.19
C GLU A 62 -16.49 6.86 28.33
N VAL A 63 -15.44 6.39 28.99
CA VAL A 63 -14.15 7.07 29.04
C VAL A 63 -13.45 6.90 27.70
N GLU A 64 -13.01 7.99 27.10
CA GLU A 64 -12.29 7.99 25.83
C GLU A 64 -10.98 8.74 25.99
N ALA A 65 -9.89 8.16 25.49
CA ALA A 65 -8.61 8.84 25.44
C ALA A 65 -8.66 9.89 24.32
N LEU A 66 -8.37 11.16 24.62
CA LEU A 66 -8.41 12.24 23.63
C LEU A 66 -7.39 12.03 22.51
N ASP A 67 -6.33 11.30 22.82
CA ASP A 67 -5.29 10.86 21.91
C ASP A 67 -5.58 9.45 21.34
N THR A 68 -6.82 9.12 21.01
CA THR A 68 -7.14 7.92 20.21
C THR A 68 -6.89 8.14 18.70
N GLN A 69 -6.21 7.21 18.04
CA GLN A 69 -6.02 7.18 16.57
C GLN A 69 -6.78 6.00 15.98
N THR A 70 -7.62 6.23 14.97
CA THR A 70 -8.28 5.13 14.23
C THR A 70 -7.33 4.49 13.23
N ILE A 71 -7.23 3.16 13.25
CA ILE A 71 -6.54 2.34 12.27
C ILE A 71 -7.53 2.08 11.14
N VAL A 72 -7.43 2.88 10.07
CA VAL A 72 -8.30 2.77 8.90
C VAL A 72 -7.64 1.84 7.89
N VAL A 73 -8.42 0.91 7.31
CA VAL A 73 -7.96 0.07 6.20
C VAL A 73 -7.63 0.98 5.01
N PRO A 74 -6.37 0.99 4.52
CA PRO A 74 -5.97 1.88 3.46
C PRO A 74 -6.80 1.76 2.17
N PRO A 75 -6.89 2.83 1.37
CA PRO A 75 -7.49 2.78 0.05
C PRO A 75 -6.72 1.80 -0.85
N SER A 76 -7.45 0.99 -1.62
CA SER A 76 -6.89 0.08 -2.61
C SER A 76 -7.80 -0.02 -3.82
N ASN A 77 -7.22 -0.37 -4.97
CA ASN A 77 -7.95 -0.67 -6.20
C ASN A 77 -8.56 -2.09 -6.20
N SER A 78 -8.28 -2.90 -5.18
CA SER A 78 -8.88 -4.23 -4.96
C SER A 78 -9.73 -4.24 -3.69
N SER A 79 -10.84 -4.96 -3.73
CA SER A 79 -11.68 -5.22 -2.56
C SER A 79 -12.41 -6.56 -2.72
N PRO A 80 -12.48 -7.43 -1.69
CA PRO A 80 -12.00 -7.24 -0.31
C PRO A 80 -10.47 -7.36 -0.16
N LEU A 81 -9.91 -6.74 0.87
CA LEU A 81 -8.48 -6.78 1.21
C LEU A 81 -8.22 -7.75 2.36
N VAL A 82 -7.06 -8.40 2.35
CA VAL A 82 -6.59 -9.20 3.48
C VAL A 82 -5.66 -8.35 4.34
N LEU A 83 -5.94 -8.29 5.64
CA LEU A 83 -5.08 -7.64 6.63
C LEU A 83 -3.84 -8.50 6.88
N ARG A 84 -2.64 -7.92 6.78
CA ARG A 84 -1.34 -8.59 6.97
C ARG A 84 -0.50 -7.80 7.96
N ASN A 85 0.33 -8.47 8.76
CA ASN A 85 1.15 -7.79 9.76
C ASN A 85 0.30 -6.86 10.64
N PHE A 86 -0.93 -7.29 10.96
CA PHE A 86 -1.79 -6.53 11.86
C PHE A 86 -1.34 -6.85 13.28
N VAL A 87 -0.79 -5.84 13.97
CA VAL A 87 -0.27 -5.99 15.32
C VAL A 87 -1.34 -6.59 16.22
N ALA A 88 -0.98 -7.60 17.01
CA ALA A 88 -1.90 -8.28 17.90
C ALA A 88 -2.57 -7.30 18.87
N GLU A 89 -3.82 -7.58 19.20
CA GLU A 89 -4.57 -6.79 20.16
C GLU A 89 -3.85 -6.72 21.51
N GLY A 90 -3.94 -5.56 22.19
CA GLY A 90 -3.32 -5.34 23.49
C GLY A 90 -1.82 -5.03 23.42
N THR A 91 -1.20 -5.13 22.24
CA THR A 91 0.22 -4.82 22.05
C THR A 91 0.46 -3.31 22.13
N GLN A 92 1.55 -2.93 22.82
CA GLN A 92 2.02 -1.56 22.86
C GLN A 92 2.83 -1.22 21.60
N VAL A 93 2.47 -0.13 20.95
CA VAL A 93 3.16 0.41 19.77
C VAL A 93 3.68 1.81 20.06
N LYS A 94 4.82 2.14 19.48
CA LYS A 94 5.38 3.50 19.50
C LYS A 94 5.02 4.25 18.23
N ALA A 95 5.09 5.58 18.29
CA ALA A 95 4.97 6.43 17.13
C ALA A 95 5.99 6.01 16.05
N GLY A 96 5.49 5.69 14.85
CA GLY A 96 6.25 5.22 13.69
C GLY A 96 6.18 3.72 13.44
N ASP A 97 5.75 2.92 14.42
CA ASP A 97 5.65 1.46 14.28
C ASP A 97 4.58 1.06 13.25
N LEU A 98 4.84 -0.02 12.52
CA LEU A 98 3.89 -0.59 11.57
C LEU A 98 2.77 -1.30 12.34
N VAL A 99 1.55 -0.78 12.23
CA VAL A 99 0.40 -1.33 12.94
C VAL A 99 -0.39 -2.29 12.05
N LEU A 100 -0.59 -1.91 10.79
CA LEU A 100 -1.34 -2.70 9.82
C LEU A 100 -0.70 -2.54 8.45
N ARG A 101 -0.54 -3.65 7.72
CA ARG A 101 -0.25 -3.63 6.29
C ARG A 101 -1.39 -4.36 5.57
N ILE A 102 -1.75 -3.92 4.37
CA ILE A 102 -2.65 -4.70 3.52
C ILE A 102 -1.85 -5.51 2.50
N GLU A 103 -2.38 -6.67 2.13
CA GLU A 103 -1.82 -7.43 1.02
C GLU A 103 -1.95 -6.61 -0.26
N THR A 104 -0.82 -6.27 -0.87
CA THR A 104 -0.78 -5.68 -2.21
C THR A 104 0.10 -6.55 -3.10
N GLY A 105 -0.41 -6.91 -4.27
CA GLY A 105 0.41 -7.52 -5.33
C GLY A 105 1.47 -6.57 -5.93
N GLY A 106 1.67 -5.40 -5.32
CA GLY A 106 2.42 -4.27 -5.88
C GLY A 106 3.93 -4.49 -5.93
N ALA A 107 4.52 -5.25 -5.03
CA ALA A 107 5.98 -5.42 -4.98
C ALA A 107 6.54 -6.09 -6.26
N ALA A 108 5.90 -7.16 -6.74
CA ALA A 108 6.27 -7.82 -8.00
C ALA A 108 6.03 -6.91 -9.22
N ASN A 109 5.01 -6.04 -9.16
CA ASN A 109 4.71 -5.09 -10.22
C ASN A 109 5.76 -3.98 -10.31
N ILE A 110 6.28 -3.50 -9.18
CA ILE A 110 7.31 -2.45 -9.12
C ILE A 110 8.60 -2.90 -9.80
N ASP A 111 9.06 -4.12 -9.52
CA ASP A 111 10.30 -4.62 -10.12
C ASP A 111 10.15 -4.86 -11.63
N ARG A 112 9.00 -5.38 -12.08
CA ARG A 112 8.66 -5.42 -13.51
C ARG A 112 8.69 -4.03 -14.14
N LEU A 113 8.06 -3.03 -13.52
CA LEU A 113 8.01 -1.66 -14.04
C LEU A 113 9.39 -0.99 -14.10
N LYS A 114 10.28 -1.28 -13.13
CA LYS A 114 11.68 -0.80 -13.18
C LYS A 114 12.43 -1.40 -14.36
N THR A 115 12.31 -2.71 -14.54
CA THR A 115 12.92 -3.42 -15.68
C THR A 115 12.38 -2.89 -17.02
N ASP A 116 11.07 -2.70 -17.12
CA ASP A 116 10.43 -2.16 -18.33
C ASP A 116 10.88 -0.72 -18.63
N LEU A 117 11.06 0.10 -17.58
CA LEU A 117 11.62 1.45 -17.69
C LEU A 117 13.05 1.41 -18.20
N GLU A 118 13.91 0.55 -17.67
CA GLU A 118 15.31 0.43 -18.10
C GLU A 118 15.40 -0.06 -19.55
N ARG A 119 14.62 -1.09 -19.92
CA ARG A 119 14.54 -1.59 -21.30
C ARG A 119 14.00 -0.54 -22.27
N THR A 120 12.98 0.21 -21.85
CA THR A 120 12.39 1.26 -22.70
C THR A 120 13.35 2.43 -22.88
N ALA A 121 14.03 2.87 -21.82
CA ALA A 121 15.05 3.91 -21.92
C ALA A 121 16.20 3.47 -22.84
N ALA A 122 16.69 2.24 -22.68
CA ALA A 122 17.70 1.65 -23.56
C ALA A 122 17.23 1.58 -25.03
N ARG A 123 15.98 1.18 -25.28
CA ARG A 123 15.40 1.15 -26.64
C ARG A 123 15.32 2.55 -27.24
N VAL A 124 14.78 3.53 -26.51
CA VAL A 124 14.66 4.93 -26.95
C VAL A 124 16.03 5.50 -27.30
N GLU A 125 17.02 5.28 -26.46
CA GLU A 125 18.39 5.76 -26.68
C GLU A 125 19.00 5.11 -27.93
N ARG A 126 18.87 3.79 -28.08
CA ARG A 126 19.35 3.07 -29.28
C ARG A 126 18.70 3.59 -30.56
N ASP A 127 17.37 3.73 -30.56
CA ASP A 127 16.62 4.16 -31.74
C ASP A 127 16.96 5.62 -32.12
N THR A 128 17.12 6.49 -31.11
CA THR A 128 17.54 7.89 -31.31
C THR A 128 18.95 7.96 -31.87
N ALA A 129 19.89 7.20 -31.30
CA ALA A 129 21.26 7.13 -31.80
C ALA A 129 21.34 6.56 -33.23
N ASN A 130 20.50 5.57 -33.58
CA ASN A 130 20.44 5.06 -34.95
C ASN A 130 19.95 6.12 -35.95
N LEU A 131 18.94 6.93 -35.58
CA LEU A 131 18.50 8.06 -36.40
C LEU A 131 19.55 9.17 -36.48
N GLU A 132 20.27 9.45 -35.39
CA GLU A 132 21.39 10.41 -35.38
C GLU A 132 22.52 9.94 -36.32
N ALA A 133 22.84 8.64 -36.35
CA ALA A 133 23.82 8.11 -37.29
C ALA A 133 23.36 8.27 -38.75
N GLY A 134 22.08 8.00 -39.03
CA GLY A 134 21.50 8.25 -40.35
C GLY A 134 21.51 9.74 -40.73
N ALA A 135 21.28 10.64 -39.78
CA ALA A 135 21.40 12.09 -40.01
C ALA A 135 22.84 12.48 -40.36
N ILE A 136 23.83 11.90 -39.69
CA ILE A 136 25.24 12.13 -40.02
C ILE A 136 25.57 11.58 -41.43
N ASP A 137 25.03 10.44 -41.84
CA ASP A 137 25.20 9.92 -43.20
C ASP A 137 24.60 10.86 -44.26
N THR A 138 23.43 11.46 -43.99
CA THR A 138 22.87 12.49 -44.89
C THR A 138 23.72 13.76 -44.93
N GLU A 139 24.34 14.14 -43.81
CA GLU A 139 25.22 15.31 -43.74
C GLU A 139 26.54 15.07 -44.47
N LYS A 140 27.09 13.85 -44.40
CA LYS A 140 28.21 13.42 -45.25
C LYS A 140 27.85 13.50 -46.72
N ALA A 141 26.68 12.97 -47.11
CA ALA A 141 26.20 13.02 -48.48
C ALA A 141 26.01 14.48 -48.97
N LEU A 142 25.51 15.36 -48.09
CA LEU A 142 25.37 16.78 -48.37
C LEU A 142 26.74 17.44 -48.64
N ILE A 143 27.74 17.21 -47.78
CA ILE A 143 29.11 17.74 -47.97
C ILE A 143 29.70 17.26 -49.29
N THR A 144 29.49 15.99 -49.65
CA THR A 144 29.98 15.48 -50.95
C THR A 144 29.28 16.14 -52.14
N ALA A 145 27.98 16.43 -52.03
CA ALA A 145 27.24 17.14 -53.08
C ALA A 145 27.64 18.63 -53.17
N GLU A 146 27.89 19.30 -52.04
CA GLU A 146 28.41 20.67 -51.99
C GLU A 146 29.79 20.76 -52.67
N ALA A 147 30.68 19.81 -52.38
CA ALA A 147 31.99 19.72 -53.01
C ALA A 147 31.89 19.43 -54.51
N ALA A 148 30.97 18.55 -54.93
CA ALA A 148 30.71 18.28 -56.35
C ALA A 148 30.18 19.52 -57.08
N LEU A 149 29.24 20.26 -56.49
CA LEU A 149 28.74 21.51 -57.03
C LEU A 149 29.84 22.58 -57.11
N ALA A 150 30.67 22.71 -56.09
CA ALA A 150 31.79 23.65 -56.10
C ALA A 150 32.79 23.32 -57.23
N LYS A 151 33.13 22.03 -57.42
CA LYS A 151 34.00 21.58 -58.53
C LYS A 151 33.35 21.88 -59.89
N ALA A 152 32.05 21.59 -60.05
CA ALA A 152 31.31 21.89 -61.27
C ALA A 152 31.25 23.38 -61.59
N LYS A 153 31.12 24.26 -60.58
CA LYS A 153 31.18 25.72 -60.75
C LYS A 153 32.54 26.19 -61.27
N VAL A 154 33.63 25.62 -60.79
CA VAL A 154 34.98 25.94 -61.30
C VAL A 154 35.10 25.54 -62.78
N ASP A 155 34.59 24.37 -63.16
CA ASP A 155 34.62 23.88 -64.55
C ASP A 155 33.70 24.66 -65.49
N ALA A 156 32.52 25.05 -65.02
CA ALA A 156 31.54 25.84 -65.78
C ALA A 156 31.96 27.31 -65.98
N ALA A 157 32.86 27.83 -65.13
CA ALA A 157 33.40 29.19 -65.25
C ALA A 157 34.43 29.34 -66.39
N LEU A 158 34.88 28.24 -67.01
CA LEU A 158 35.82 28.27 -68.13
C LEU A 158 35.19 28.93 -69.38
N PRO A 159 35.80 29.98 -69.95
CA PRO A 159 35.27 30.63 -71.15
C PRO A 159 35.19 29.69 -72.35
N LYS A 160 34.16 29.84 -73.20
CA LYS A 160 34.00 29.10 -74.47
C LYS A 160 35.20 29.19 -75.41
N LEU A 161 36.01 30.24 -75.31
CA LEU A 161 37.21 30.43 -76.11
C LEU A 161 38.38 29.51 -75.66
N GLN A 162 38.34 28.98 -74.44
CA GLN A 162 39.42 28.18 -73.85
C GLN A 162 39.14 26.67 -73.84
N ILE A 163 37.91 26.26 -74.15
CA ILE A 163 37.47 24.85 -74.16
C ILE A 163 36.60 24.58 -75.39
N THR A 164 36.46 23.31 -75.79
CA THR A 164 35.58 22.93 -76.91
C THR A 164 34.11 23.24 -76.57
N ALA A 165 33.28 23.54 -77.57
CA ALA A 165 31.86 23.80 -77.38
C ALA A 165 31.15 22.64 -76.65
N LEU A 166 31.50 21.39 -77.01
CA LEU A 166 30.99 20.19 -76.34
C LEU A 166 31.37 20.14 -74.85
N ASN A 167 32.62 20.48 -74.50
CA ASN A 167 33.05 20.50 -73.10
C ASN A 167 32.38 21.62 -72.31
N TYR A 168 32.17 22.78 -72.93
CA TYR A 168 31.40 23.86 -72.31
C TYR A 168 29.98 23.41 -71.99
N ASP A 169 29.26 22.85 -72.97
CA ASP A 169 27.88 22.40 -72.78
C ASP A 169 27.79 21.27 -71.72
N ARG A 170 28.78 20.36 -71.71
CA ARG A 170 28.90 19.33 -70.68
C ARG A 170 29.09 19.92 -69.28
N ASN A 171 29.98 20.89 -69.13
CA ASN A 171 30.24 21.53 -67.83
C ASN A 171 29.00 22.29 -67.32
N GLN A 172 28.25 22.94 -68.21
CA GLN A 172 26.97 23.57 -67.85
C GLN A 172 25.93 22.53 -67.40
N ALA A 173 25.80 21.42 -68.13
CA ALA A 173 24.89 20.34 -67.76
C ALA A 173 25.24 19.70 -66.40
N GLU A 174 26.53 19.52 -66.10
CA GLU A 174 26.99 19.01 -64.80
C GLU A 174 26.74 20.01 -63.66
N LEU A 175 26.88 21.32 -63.90
CA LEU A 175 26.51 22.36 -62.94
C LEU A 175 25.02 22.28 -62.57
N ASP A 176 24.15 22.15 -63.57
CA ASP A 176 22.70 22.00 -63.36
C ASP A 176 22.34 20.70 -62.63
N ARG A 177 23.05 19.61 -62.95
CA ARG A 177 22.90 18.32 -62.27
C ARG A 177 23.30 18.42 -60.81
N ALA A 178 24.48 18.96 -60.52
CA ALA A 178 25.00 19.11 -59.16
C ALA A 178 24.13 20.06 -58.31
N THR A 179 23.55 21.09 -58.92
CA THR A 179 22.62 22.02 -58.24
C THR A 179 21.34 21.30 -57.80
N ARG A 180 20.77 20.45 -58.66
CA ARG A 180 19.59 19.64 -58.32
C ARG A 180 19.89 18.57 -57.29
N ASP A 181 21.03 17.89 -57.39
CA ASP A 181 21.44 16.89 -56.40
C ASP A 181 21.62 17.53 -55.01
N LEU A 182 22.27 18.70 -54.93
CA LEU A 182 22.41 19.44 -53.68
C LEU A 182 21.05 19.75 -53.04
N ALA A 183 20.06 20.19 -53.83
CA ALA A 183 18.72 20.47 -53.32
C ALA A 183 18.06 19.22 -52.70
N ILE A 184 18.22 18.06 -53.34
CA ILE A 184 17.71 16.77 -52.82
C ILE A 184 18.41 16.39 -51.51
N LYS A 185 19.73 16.57 -51.41
CA LYS A 185 20.48 16.26 -50.18
C LYS A 185 20.14 17.19 -49.03
N LEU A 186 19.88 18.47 -49.30
CA LEU A 186 19.44 19.44 -48.29
C LEU A 186 18.10 19.02 -47.68
N GLU A 187 17.12 18.67 -48.53
CA GLU A 187 15.80 18.19 -48.08
C GLU A 187 15.93 16.89 -47.26
N ALA A 188 16.73 15.93 -47.73
CA ALA A 188 16.98 14.69 -47.00
C ALA A 188 17.57 14.93 -45.60
N ARG A 189 18.53 15.87 -45.48
CA ARG A 189 19.17 16.26 -44.23
C ARG A 189 18.17 16.92 -43.27
N ASP A 190 17.24 17.74 -43.77
CA ASP A 190 16.18 18.34 -42.94
C ASP A 190 15.16 17.31 -42.44
N ASN A 191 14.76 16.38 -43.31
CA ASN A 191 13.85 15.28 -42.96
C ASN A 191 14.43 14.38 -41.86
N TYR A 192 15.72 14.04 -41.93
CA TYR A 192 16.39 13.27 -40.89
C TYR A 192 16.51 14.05 -39.57
N ARG A 193 16.90 15.34 -39.61
CA ARG A 193 16.97 16.18 -38.40
C ARG A 193 15.62 16.28 -37.70
N GLN A 194 14.53 16.47 -38.45
CA GLN A 194 13.19 16.48 -37.88
C GLN A 194 12.81 15.13 -37.28
N SER A 195 13.20 14.02 -37.91
CA SER A 195 12.93 12.67 -37.41
C SER A 195 13.67 12.37 -36.10
N VAL A 196 14.92 12.85 -35.96
CA VAL A 196 15.67 12.78 -34.68
C VAL A 196 14.96 13.57 -33.59
N SER A 197 14.54 14.82 -33.86
CA SER A 197 13.83 15.66 -32.87
C SER A 197 12.56 14.98 -32.39
N ARG A 198 11.70 14.54 -33.32
CA ARG A 198 10.45 13.83 -32.98
C ARG A 198 10.71 12.58 -32.16
N ARG A 199 11.68 11.75 -32.56
CA ARG A 199 11.97 10.51 -31.82
C ARG A 199 12.47 10.79 -30.40
N ARG A 200 13.27 11.84 -30.21
CA ARG A 200 13.72 12.25 -28.87
C ARG A 200 12.56 12.72 -28.00
N GLU A 201 11.70 13.60 -28.52
CA GLU A 201 10.53 14.10 -27.81
C GLU A 201 9.57 12.95 -27.42
N ASP A 202 9.23 12.08 -28.38
CA ASP A 202 8.35 10.93 -28.14
C ASP A 202 8.96 9.96 -27.11
N GLY A 203 10.26 9.72 -27.22
CA GLY A 203 10.99 8.85 -26.30
C GLY A 203 11.06 9.38 -24.87
N GLU A 204 11.27 10.69 -24.70
CA GLU A 204 11.23 11.34 -23.38
C GLU A 204 9.86 11.22 -22.73
N LEU A 205 8.79 11.40 -23.49
CA LEU A 205 7.42 11.23 -23.00
C LEU A 205 7.12 9.77 -22.63
N GLU A 206 7.59 8.81 -23.42
CA GLU A 206 7.45 7.38 -23.16
C GLU A 206 8.12 6.98 -21.83
N VAL A 207 9.36 7.40 -21.61
CA VAL A 207 10.11 7.15 -20.36
C VAL A 207 9.45 7.86 -19.18
N LYS A 208 9.04 9.11 -19.35
CA LYS A 208 8.37 9.89 -18.29
C LYS A 208 7.05 9.26 -17.86
N LYS A 209 6.27 8.71 -18.79
CA LYS A 209 5.04 7.96 -18.48
C LYS A 209 5.33 6.75 -17.59
N LEU A 210 6.36 5.97 -17.90
CA LEU A 210 6.76 4.82 -17.07
C LEU A 210 7.29 5.26 -15.70
N GLN A 211 8.05 6.35 -15.63
CA GLN A 211 8.51 6.92 -14.36
C GLN A 211 7.34 7.35 -13.46
N ILE A 212 6.34 8.03 -14.02
CA ILE A 212 5.14 8.44 -13.27
C ILE A 212 4.37 7.21 -12.79
N ASN A 213 4.21 6.19 -13.64
CA ASN A 213 3.53 4.95 -13.24
C ASN A 213 4.29 4.23 -12.10
N LEU A 214 5.62 4.13 -12.21
CA LEU A 214 6.46 3.56 -11.15
C LEU A 214 6.33 4.35 -9.84
N ALA A 215 6.40 5.69 -9.90
CA ALA A 215 6.25 6.56 -8.74
C ALA A 215 4.87 6.40 -8.09
N PHE A 216 3.82 6.31 -8.90
CA PHE A 216 2.46 6.07 -8.44
C PHE A 216 2.33 4.71 -7.73
N GLN A 217 2.87 3.63 -8.29
CA GLN A 217 2.85 2.30 -7.65
C GLN A 217 3.65 2.27 -6.34
N ILE A 218 4.80 2.95 -6.28
CA ILE A 218 5.58 3.09 -5.05
C ILE A 218 4.79 3.88 -3.99
N ALA A 219 4.09 4.95 -4.40
CA ALA A 219 3.24 5.72 -3.49
C ALA A 219 2.06 4.88 -2.97
N GLN A 220 1.41 4.09 -3.83
CA GLN A 220 0.35 3.17 -3.43
C GLN A 220 0.85 2.10 -2.44
N LEU A 221 2.03 1.53 -2.65
CA LEU A 221 2.63 0.58 -1.70
C LEU A 221 2.90 1.22 -0.34
N LYS A 222 3.37 2.47 -0.31
CA LYS A 222 3.55 3.21 0.95
C LYS A 222 2.21 3.49 1.64
N GLN A 223 1.16 3.77 0.88
CA GLN A 223 -0.19 3.99 1.43
C GLN A 223 -0.82 2.69 1.96
N ALA A 224 -0.40 1.53 1.47
CA ALA A 224 -0.84 0.22 1.98
C ALA A 224 -0.34 -0.11 3.40
N GLU A 225 0.50 0.74 3.99
CA GLU A 225 0.97 0.63 5.36
C GLU A 225 0.32 1.69 6.25
N VAL A 226 -0.23 1.25 7.38
CA VAL A 226 -0.70 2.12 8.46
C VAL A 226 0.32 2.07 9.59
N ARG A 227 0.86 3.23 9.93
CA ARG A 227 1.78 3.40 11.05
C ARG A 227 1.11 4.11 12.21
N ALA A 228 1.54 3.80 13.42
CA ALA A 228 1.12 4.51 14.61
C ALA A 228 1.64 5.96 14.54
N ALA A 229 0.77 6.95 14.71
CA ALA A 229 1.13 8.35 14.76
C ALA A 229 1.53 8.80 16.18
N ARG A 230 1.32 7.93 17.17
CA ARG A 230 1.52 8.15 18.59
C ARG A 230 1.77 6.83 19.30
N ASP A 231 2.27 6.93 20.52
CA ASP A 231 2.40 5.78 21.41
C ASP A 231 1.01 5.37 21.91
N GLY A 232 0.77 4.07 22.05
CA GLY A 232 -0.51 3.59 22.54
C GLY A 232 -0.67 2.07 22.45
N VAL A 233 -1.84 1.59 22.82
CA VAL A 233 -2.21 0.18 22.78
C VAL A 233 -3.17 -0.09 21.62
N VAL A 234 -2.88 -1.13 20.84
CA VAL A 234 -3.73 -1.51 19.69
C VAL A 234 -4.97 -2.24 20.18
N VAL A 235 -6.16 -1.74 19.81
CA VAL A 235 -7.46 -2.38 20.06
C VAL A 235 -8.10 -2.68 18.72
N HIS A 236 -8.46 -3.94 18.48
CA HIS A 236 -9.06 -4.35 17.21
C HIS A 236 -10.53 -3.91 17.11
N GLY A 237 -10.97 -3.63 15.88
CA GLY A 237 -12.34 -3.30 15.55
C GLY A 237 -13.16 -4.55 15.21
N TYR A 238 -14.44 -4.33 14.92
CA TYR A 238 -15.35 -5.38 14.44
C TYR A 238 -15.71 -5.15 12.98
N SER A 239 -15.83 -6.24 12.23
CA SER A 239 -16.30 -6.23 10.85
C SER A 239 -17.76 -5.78 10.79
N PRO A 240 -18.09 -4.69 10.07
CA PRO A 240 -19.47 -4.19 9.97
C PRO A 240 -20.46 -5.20 9.40
N TRP A 241 -19.97 -6.16 8.62
CA TRP A 241 -20.78 -7.14 7.89
C TRP A 241 -20.87 -8.49 8.59
N LYS A 242 -19.76 -8.94 9.19
CA LYS A 242 -19.67 -10.26 9.83
C LYS A 242 -19.85 -10.21 11.35
N GLY A 243 -19.70 -9.05 11.97
CA GLY A 243 -19.69 -8.90 13.42
C GLY A 243 -18.47 -9.57 14.11
N GLU A 244 -17.59 -10.20 13.34
CA GLU A 244 -16.34 -10.81 13.78
C GLU A 244 -15.29 -9.74 14.08
N ARG A 245 -14.37 -10.05 15.00
CA ARG A 245 -13.22 -9.20 15.30
C ARG A 245 -12.23 -9.23 14.13
N PHE A 246 -11.67 -8.08 13.76
CA PHE A 246 -10.63 -8.05 12.73
C PHE A 246 -9.34 -8.63 13.28
N GLU A 247 -8.85 -9.71 12.68
CA GLU A 247 -7.57 -10.32 13.01
C GLU A 247 -6.63 -10.34 11.80
N GLU A 248 -5.36 -10.67 12.02
CA GLU A 248 -4.43 -10.94 10.92
C GLU A 248 -5.00 -12.07 10.01
N GLY A 249 -5.03 -11.83 8.70
CA GLY A 249 -5.65 -12.73 7.72
C GLY A 249 -7.15 -12.47 7.48
N SER A 250 -7.79 -11.60 8.26
CA SER A 250 -9.20 -11.22 8.04
C SER A 250 -9.39 -10.38 6.79
N SER A 251 -10.55 -10.54 6.15
CA SER A 251 -10.95 -9.71 5.02
C SER A 251 -11.62 -8.41 5.49
N ALA A 252 -11.15 -7.26 5.01
CA ALA A 252 -11.71 -5.95 5.31
C ALA A 252 -11.88 -5.12 4.03
N TRP A 253 -12.80 -4.16 4.06
CA TRP A 253 -13.02 -3.23 2.95
C TRP A 253 -12.19 -1.96 3.15
N PRO A 254 -11.68 -1.35 2.07
CA PRO A 254 -11.04 -0.03 2.14
C PRO A 254 -11.94 0.99 2.85
N GLY A 255 -11.37 1.76 3.77
CA GLY A 255 -12.09 2.77 4.56
C GLY A 255 -12.74 2.24 5.84
N ASN A 256 -12.82 0.92 6.06
CA ASN A 256 -13.28 0.39 7.34
C ASN A 256 -12.30 0.73 8.47
N ALA A 257 -12.81 0.91 9.68
CA ALA A 257 -11.99 0.98 10.88
C ALA A 257 -11.58 -0.45 11.30
N ALA A 258 -10.33 -0.83 11.03
CA ALA A 258 -9.76 -2.11 11.45
C ALA A 258 -9.51 -2.15 12.97
N GLY A 259 -9.32 -0.99 13.60
CA GLY A 259 -9.10 -0.85 15.03
C GLY A 259 -8.76 0.58 15.44
N VAL A 260 -8.23 0.74 16.65
CA VAL A 260 -7.70 2.00 17.16
C VAL A 260 -6.37 1.78 17.87
N VAL A 261 -5.46 2.77 17.80
CA VAL A 261 -4.33 2.91 18.72
C VAL A 261 -4.77 3.88 19.80
N GLN A 262 -4.94 3.36 21.01
CA GLN A 262 -5.43 4.11 22.15
C GLN A 262 -4.24 4.61 22.97
N GLY A 263 -4.08 5.94 23.04
CA GLY A 263 -3.03 6.57 23.83
C GLY A 263 -3.33 6.55 25.34
N ASP A 264 -2.33 6.97 26.12
CA ASP A 264 -2.39 7.10 27.58
C ASP A 264 -2.49 8.56 28.05
N GLY A 265 -2.80 9.48 27.14
CA GLY A 265 -2.90 10.91 27.39
C GLY A 265 -4.14 11.35 28.18
N GLN A 266 -4.56 12.60 27.96
CA GLN A 266 -5.71 13.17 28.66
C GLN A 266 -7.00 12.40 28.35
N MET A 267 -7.65 11.91 29.40
CA MET A 267 -8.94 11.23 29.31
C MET A 267 -10.08 12.25 29.27
N ALA A 268 -11.12 11.94 28.52
CA ALA A 268 -12.40 12.65 28.54
C ALA A 268 -13.54 11.64 28.66
N VAL A 269 -14.72 12.08 29.10
CA VAL A 269 -15.91 11.24 29.08
C VAL A 269 -16.76 11.65 27.89
N THR A 270 -17.05 10.70 27.02
CA THR A 270 -18.02 10.86 25.95
C THR A 270 -19.33 10.26 26.44
N ALA A 271 -20.37 11.08 26.58
CA ALA A 271 -21.70 10.64 26.97
C ALA A 271 -22.71 10.90 25.85
N TRP A 272 -23.83 10.19 25.88
CA TRP A 272 -24.90 10.32 24.88
C TRP A 272 -26.17 10.79 25.55
N VAL A 273 -26.72 11.89 25.04
CA VAL A 273 -28.01 12.43 25.47
C VAL A 273 -29.08 12.15 24.41
N LEU A 274 -30.25 11.70 24.83
CA LEU A 274 -31.39 11.51 23.93
C LEU A 274 -31.87 12.87 23.39
N GLU A 275 -32.41 12.91 22.16
CA GLU A 275 -32.95 14.14 21.55
C GLU A 275 -33.95 14.89 22.44
N ALA A 276 -34.80 14.16 23.18
CA ALA A 276 -35.76 14.75 24.12
C ALA A 276 -35.10 15.48 25.30
N ASP A 277 -33.90 15.05 25.70
CA ASP A 277 -33.18 15.58 26.87
C ASP A 277 -32.09 16.60 26.48
N ARG A 278 -31.72 16.66 25.19
CA ARG A 278 -30.72 17.61 24.65
C ARG A 278 -30.98 19.08 25.01
N PRO A 279 -32.22 19.62 25.00
CA PRO A 279 -32.46 21.02 25.34
C PRO A 279 -32.12 21.42 26.78
N TYR A 280 -32.01 20.44 27.69
CA TYR A 280 -31.76 20.69 29.11
C TYR A 280 -30.26 20.69 29.49
N LEU A 281 -29.37 20.55 28.51
CA LEU A 281 -27.92 20.56 28.70
C LEU A 281 -27.28 21.71 27.93
N ALA A 282 -26.42 22.48 28.60
CA ALA A 282 -25.60 23.52 27.99
C ALA A 282 -24.10 23.22 28.14
N GLU A 283 -23.30 23.77 27.24
CA GLU A 283 -21.85 23.74 27.38
C GLU A 283 -21.43 24.50 28.64
N GLY A 284 -20.49 23.94 29.41
CA GLY A 284 -20.05 24.45 30.71
C GLY A 284 -20.81 23.94 31.93
N ASP A 285 -21.95 23.24 31.77
CA ASP A 285 -22.66 22.63 32.90
C ASP A 285 -21.77 21.59 33.62
N ALA A 286 -21.89 21.54 34.95
CA ALA A 286 -21.16 20.58 35.79
C ALA A 286 -21.99 19.31 36.00
N LEU A 287 -21.36 18.15 35.77
CA LEU A 287 -21.96 16.83 35.93
C LEU A 287 -21.16 16.00 36.95
N GLY A 288 -21.87 15.28 37.81
CA GLY A 288 -21.30 14.21 38.63
C GLY A 288 -21.11 12.97 37.77
N LEU A 289 -19.89 12.43 37.76
CA LEU A 289 -19.48 11.27 36.99
C LEU A 289 -19.23 10.11 37.95
N ARG A 290 -19.86 8.98 37.70
CA ARG A 290 -19.67 7.73 38.45
C ARG A 290 -19.25 6.64 37.49
N PHE A 291 -18.27 5.83 37.89
CA PHE A 291 -17.66 4.82 37.04
C PHE A 291 -18.07 3.42 37.51
N ASP A 292 -18.52 2.57 36.59
CA ASP A 292 -18.98 1.21 36.95
C ASP A 292 -17.79 0.31 37.32
N ALA A 293 -16.65 0.48 36.64
CA ALA A 293 -15.42 -0.22 36.96
C ALA A 293 -14.82 0.17 38.33
N LEU A 294 -15.14 1.35 38.88
CA LEU A 294 -14.59 1.89 40.13
C LEU A 294 -15.72 2.21 41.13
N PRO A 295 -16.23 1.20 41.86
CA PRO A 295 -17.33 1.39 42.80
C PRO A 295 -17.00 2.44 43.87
N GLY A 296 -17.83 3.49 43.96
CA GLY A 296 -17.69 4.56 44.95
C GLY A 296 -16.81 5.73 44.52
N ALA A 297 -16.11 5.66 43.38
CA ALA A 297 -15.41 6.81 42.82
C ALA A 297 -16.41 7.77 42.14
N ALA A 298 -16.34 9.05 42.49
CA ALA A 298 -17.14 10.10 41.87
C ALA A 298 -16.23 11.28 41.50
N LEU A 299 -16.39 11.79 40.27
CA LEU A 299 -15.71 13.00 39.79
C LEU A 299 -16.73 14.05 39.40
N THR A 300 -16.34 15.32 39.43
CA THR A 300 -17.13 16.38 38.80
C THR A 300 -16.47 16.76 37.50
N GLY A 301 -17.17 16.59 36.38
CA GLY A 301 -16.72 16.99 35.05
C GLY A 301 -17.52 18.17 34.52
N LYS A 302 -16.96 18.89 33.54
CA LYS A 302 -17.66 19.99 32.85
C LYS A 302 -17.94 19.62 31.40
N ILE A 303 -19.13 19.93 30.90
CA ILE A 303 -19.44 19.75 29.48
C ILE A 303 -18.56 20.69 28.66
N LEU A 304 -17.71 20.13 27.80
CA LEU A 304 -16.85 20.89 26.89
C LEU A 304 -17.58 21.23 25.59
N SER A 305 -18.30 20.26 25.02
CA SER A 305 -18.98 20.44 23.74
C SER A 305 -20.11 19.45 23.56
N ILE A 306 -21.15 19.84 22.81
CA ILE A 306 -22.23 18.93 22.40
C ILE A 306 -22.37 18.95 20.88
N THR A 307 -22.46 17.78 20.23
CA THR A 307 -22.63 17.73 18.77
C THR A 307 -23.92 18.42 18.34
N SER A 308 -23.90 19.03 17.16
CA SER A 308 -25.07 19.67 16.54
C SER A 308 -25.94 18.70 15.74
N ALA A 309 -25.36 17.58 15.28
CA ALA A 309 -26.07 16.51 14.60
C ALA A 309 -26.27 15.31 15.54
N PRO A 310 -27.48 14.69 15.52
CA PRO A 310 -27.72 13.46 16.26
C PRO A 310 -27.20 12.23 15.49
N GLU A 311 -26.73 11.24 16.24
CA GLU A 311 -26.30 9.92 15.76
C GLU A 311 -27.25 8.82 16.23
N ALA A 312 -27.33 7.73 15.45
CA ALA A 312 -28.12 6.56 15.80
C ALA A 312 -27.22 5.53 16.49
N ARG A 313 -27.71 4.93 17.59
CA ARG A 313 -27.05 3.81 18.27
C ARG A 313 -27.93 2.58 18.22
N ALA A 314 -27.70 1.73 17.22
CA ALA A 314 -28.53 0.55 16.95
C ALA A 314 -28.64 -0.41 18.16
N SER A 315 -27.59 -0.53 18.96
CA SER A 315 -27.59 -1.33 20.20
C SER A 315 -28.49 -0.77 21.30
N TRP A 316 -28.90 0.50 21.21
CA TRP A 316 -29.75 1.20 22.18
C TRP A 316 -31.15 1.52 21.62
N GLY A 317 -31.50 0.90 20.49
CA GLY A 317 -32.79 1.07 19.80
C GLY A 317 -32.83 2.21 18.79
N ASN A 318 -34.04 2.63 18.41
CA ASN A 318 -34.28 3.62 17.34
C ASN A 318 -34.13 5.08 17.78
N GLY A 319 -33.52 5.32 18.95
CA GLY A 319 -33.32 6.66 19.50
C GLY A 319 -32.28 7.47 18.73
N ARG A 320 -32.47 8.79 18.68
CA ARG A 320 -31.49 9.76 18.18
C ARG A 320 -30.75 10.35 19.37
N TYR A 321 -29.42 10.26 19.34
CA TYR A 321 -28.57 10.67 20.46
C TYR A 321 -27.60 11.77 20.02
N PHE A 322 -27.38 12.76 20.88
CA PHE A 322 -26.33 13.75 20.69
C PHE A 322 -25.14 13.38 21.55
N ARG A 323 -23.93 13.52 21.00
CA ARG A 323 -22.70 13.19 21.70
C ARG A 323 -22.25 14.40 22.51
N VAL A 324 -22.10 14.21 23.81
CA VAL A 324 -21.69 15.20 24.81
C VAL A 324 -20.27 14.85 25.25
N ARG A 325 -19.32 15.75 25.06
CA ARG A 325 -17.94 15.57 25.55
C ARG A 325 -17.79 16.30 26.88
N ILE A 326 -17.36 15.58 27.91
CA ILE A 326 -17.21 16.05 29.28
C ILE A 326 -15.72 16.01 29.63
N GLY A 327 -15.17 17.16 30.00
CA GLY A 327 -13.79 17.31 30.43
C GLY A 327 -13.63 16.87 31.88
N LEU A 328 -12.59 16.09 32.14
CA LEU A 328 -12.19 15.67 33.48
C LEU A 328 -11.21 16.71 34.08
N PRO A 329 -11.23 16.94 35.40
CA PRO A 329 -10.27 17.81 36.05
C PRO A 329 -8.83 17.27 35.92
N GLU A 330 -7.86 18.17 35.74
CA GLU A 330 -6.44 17.80 35.67
C GLU A 330 -5.99 17.14 36.98
N GLY A 331 -5.23 16.05 36.89
CA GLY A 331 -4.73 15.34 38.06
C GLY A 331 -5.80 14.64 38.92
N HIS A 332 -6.93 14.23 38.32
CA HIS A 332 -8.07 13.56 38.98
C HIS A 332 -7.71 12.31 39.81
N GLY A 333 -6.49 11.76 39.72
CA GLY A 333 -5.95 10.76 40.62
C GLY A 333 -6.60 9.37 40.56
N LEU A 334 -7.62 9.18 39.72
CA LEU A 334 -8.24 7.88 39.50
C LEU A 334 -7.51 7.12 38.37
N PRO A 335 -7.38 5.78 38.48
CA PRO A 335 -6.83 4.95 37.41
C PRO A 335 -7.87 4.74 36.30
N LEU A 336 -8.27 5.81 35.63
CA LEU A 336 -9.22 5.74 34.52
C LEU A 336 -8.59 5.05 33.32
N VAL A 337 -9.33 4.10 32.76
CA VAL A 337 -8.94 3.34 31.57
C VAL A 337 -10.00 3.62 30.51
N ALA A 338 -9.56 3.82 29.28
CA ALA A 338 -10.50 4.10 28.21
C ALA A 338 -11.38 2.87 27.89
N GLY A 339 -12.63 3.13 27.51
CA GLY A 339 -13.73 2.18 27.38
C GLY A 339 -14.52 1.90 28.67
N MET A 340 -14.11 2.43 29.84
CA MET A 340 -14.90 2.30 31.08
C MET A 340 -16.26 2.99 30.93
N SER A 341 -17.32 2.37 31.43
CA SER A 341 -18.67 2.93 31.48
C SER A 341 -18.75 4.03 32.53
N VAL A 342 -19.40 5.13 32.15
CA VAL A 342 -19.63 6.29 33.02
C VAL A 342 -21.11 6.59 33.06
N PHE A 343 -21.64 6.67 34.26
CA PHE A 343 -22.95 7.26 34.51
C PHE A 343 -22.75 8.72 34.91
N ALA A 344 -23.33 9.63 34.14
CA ALA A 344 -23.26 11.05 34.40
C ALA A 344 -24.63 11.58 34.83
N GLU A 345 -24.66 12.26 35.97
CA GLU A 345 -25.85 12.88 36.55
C GLU A 345 -25.61 14.39 36.75
N PRO A 346 -26.64 15.24 36.70
CA PRO A 346 -26.47 16.67 36.95
C PRO A 346 -26.00 16.89 38.38
N HIS A 347 -25.03 17.79 38.58
CA HIS A 347 -24.50 18.09 39.90
C HIS A 347 -25.55 18.83 40.76
N ALA A 348 -26.48 18.05 41.34
CA ALA A 348 -27.38 18.46 42.40
C ALA A 348 -26.81 17.90 43.72
N GLY A 349 -26.67 18.75 44.72
CA GLY A 349 -26.03 18.40 46.00
C GLY A 349 -26.54 17.09 46.59
N ALA A 350 -25.58 16.24 46.96
CA ALA A 350 -25.73 15.10 47.88
C ALA A 350 -27.03 14.28 47.74
N GLY A 351 -27.17 13.54 46.64
CA GLY A 351 -28.18 12.49 46.49
C GLY A 351 -27.63 11.10 46.81
N THR A 352 -27.93 10.62 48.03
CA THR A 352 -27.89 9.22 48.52
C THR A 352 -27.08 8.18 47.73
N ALA A 353 -25.98 7.74 48.34
CA ALA A 353 -25.25 6.54 47.97
C ALA A 353 -26.19 5.33 47.83
N ARG A 354 -26.24 4.73 46.63
CA ARG A 354 -26.89 3.44 46.41
C ARG A 354 -26.14 2.39 47.23
N LYS A 355 -26.88 1.66 48.07
CA LYS A 355 -26.45 0.54 48.91
C LYS A 355 -25.44 -0.36 48.20
N PRO A 356 -24.31 -0.75 48.83
CA PRO A 356 -23.33 -1.62 48.20
C PRO A 356 -24.00 -2.95 47.82
N ALA A 357 -23.81 -3.34 46.56
CA ALA A 357 -24.18 -4.66 46.10
C ALA A 357 -23.40 -5.72 46.90
N ALA A 358 -24.06 -6.83 47.15
CA ALA A 358 -23.64 -7.93 48.00
C ALA A 358 -22.23 -8.45 47.67
N ALA A 359 -21.59 -9.01 48.70
CA ALA A 359 -20.26 -9.62 48.69
C ALA A 359 -19.98 -10.34 47.36
N ALA A 360 -18.97 -9.85 46.65
CA ALA A 360 -18.51 -10.44 45.41
C ALA A 360 -18.02 -11.86 45.70
N GLU A 361 -18.72 -12.86 45.16
CA GLU A 361 -18.15 -14.18 44.95
C GLU A 361 -16.86 -14.04 44.13
N ALA A 362 -15.88 -14.90 44.40
CA ALA A 362 -14.61 -14.87 43.69
C ALA A 362 -14.87 -14.89 42.18
N PRO A 363 -14.33 -13.92 41.42
CA PRO A 363 -14.65 -13.78 40.00
C PRO A 363 -14.18 -15.03 39.27
N ALA A 364 -15.16 -15.78 38.74
CA ALA A 364 -14.92 -16.88 37.83
C ALA A 364 -14.75 -16.28 36.43
N ILE A 365 -13.53 -16.33 35.92
CA ILE A 365 -13.14 -15.73 34.66
C ILE A 365 -13.06 -16.83 33.60
N GLU A 366 -13.75 -16.63 32.49
CA GLU A 366 -13.63 -17.49 31.32
C GLU A 366 -12.44 -17.05 30.48
N GLY A 367 -11.61 -18.01 30.08
CA GLY A 367 -10.49 -17.77 29.19
C GLY A 367 -10.20 -18.96 28.28
N GLU A 368 -9.20 -18.78 27.43
CA GLU A 368 -8.69 -19.79 26.52
C GLU A 368 -7.17 -19.89 26.68
N ILE A 369 -6.64 -21.11 26.60
CA ILE A 369 -5.19 -21.31 26.56
C ILE A 369 -4.68 -20.88 25.20
N ALA A 370 -3.90 -19.82 25.16
CA ALA A 370 -3.25 -19.34 23.96
C ALA A 370 -1.73 -19.56 24.05
N SER A 371 -1.08 -19.64 22.89
CA SER A 371 0.38 -19.61 22.82
C SER A 371 0.81 -18.21 22.41
N ARG A 372 1.75 -17.60 23.14
CA ARG A 372 2.21 -16.23 22.88
C ARG A 372 2.79 -16.03 21.48
N GLN A 373 3.22 -17.11 20.85
CA GLN A 373 3.84 -17.08 19.55
C GLN A 373 3.30 -18.25 18.71
N ALA A 374 2.07 -18.13 18.24
CA ALA A 374 1.52 -19.07 17.27
C ALA A 374 2.06 -18.74 15.87
N LEU A 375 2.69 -19.71 15.19
CA LEU A 375 3.17 -19.53 13.83
C LEU A 375 2.28 -20.30 12.85
N PRO A 376 1.58 -19.64 11.92
CA PRO A 376 0.84 -20.34 10.88
C PRO A 376 1.79 -21.08 9.92
N VAL A 377 1.44 -22.33 9.62
CA VAL A 377 2.11 -23.18 8.61
C VAL A 377 1.29 -23.04 7.33
N SER A 378 1.84 -22.35 6.34
CA SER A 378 1.18 -22.10 5.06
C SER A 378 2.15 -22.32 3.88
N PRO A 379 1.63 -22.58 2.67
CA PRO A 379 2.48 -22.57 1.48
C PRO A 379 3.20 -21.22 1.32
N PRO A 380 4.43 -21.20 0.77
CA PRO A 380 5.13 -19.95 0.46
C PRO A 380 4.39 -19.18 -0.63
N SER A 381 4.54 -17.85 -0.64
CA SER A 381 4.06 -17.03 -1.75
C SER A 381 5.09 -17.06 -2.89
N ILE A 382 4.76 -17.77 -3.97
CA ILE A 382 5.59 -17.84 -5.19
C ILE A 382 4.83 -17.11 -6.32
N PRO A 383 5.48 -16.22 -7.08
CA PRO A 383 4.84 -15.52 -8.18
C PRO A 383 4.18 -16.49 -9.17
N TYR A 384 2.93 -16.19 -9.56
CA TYR A 384 2.13 -16.95 -10.53
C TYR A 384 1.79 -18.39 -10.14
N VAL A 385 2.02 -18.78 -8.88
CA VAL A 385 1.63 -20.10 -8.36
C VAL A 385 0.61 -19.91 -7.25
N TRP A 386 -0.62 -20.32 -7.52
CA TRP A 386 -1.76 -20.12 -6.60
C TRP A 386 -2.17 -21.40 -5.88
N GLN A 387 -1.78 -22.55 -6.42
CA GLN A 387 -2.23 -23.86 -5.99
C GLN A 387 -1.02 -24.73 -5.65
N TYR A 388 -1.11 -25.37 -4.49
CA TYR A 388 -0.10 -26.29 -3.97
C TYR A 388 -0.77 -27.60 -3.59
N LYS A 389 -0.06 -28.71 -3.74
CA LYS A 389 -0.45 -30.00 -3.18
C LYS A 389 0.29 -30.21 -1.87
N LEU A 390 -0.42 -30.53 -0.80
CA LEU A 390 0.22 -30.92 0.45
C LEU A 390 0.76 -32.35 0.32
N ALA A 391 2.07 -32.51 0.15
CA ALA A 391 2.71 -33.80 -0.03
C ALA A 391 2.93 -34.53 1.29
N SER A 392 3.27 -33.80 2.36
CA SER A 392 3.35 -34.35 3.71
C SER A 392 3.09 -33.28 4.77
N ILE A 393 2.59 -33.70 5.92
CA ILE A 393 2.44 -32.87 7.12
C ILE A 393 2.72 -33.74 8.36
N ALA A 394 3.37 -33.18 9.37
CA ALA A 394 3.59 -33.86 10.64
C ALA A 394 2.26 -34.11 11.36
N PRO A 395 2.13 -35.18 12.17
CA PRO A 395 0.85 -35.54 12.78
C PRO A 395 0.28 -34.45 13.69
N GLU A 396 -1.05 -34.33 13.74
CA GLU A 396 -1.74 -33.41 14.65
C GLU A 396 -1.44 -33.78 16.11
N GLY A 397 -1.08 -32.78 16.92
CA GLY A 397 -0.67 -32.97 18.32
C GLY A 397 0.75 -33.54 18.50
N ALA A 398 1.52 -33.71 17.42
CA ALA A 398 2.94 -34.07 17.54
C ALA A 398 3.76 -32.87 18.03
N MET A 399 4.72 -33.17 18.90
CA MET A 399 5.78 -32.25 19.29
C MET A 399 6.86 -32.26 18.20
N VAL A 400 7.09 -31.13 17.55
CA VAL A 400 8.18 -30.98 16.57
C VAL A 400 9.33 -30.21 17.21
N GLU A 401 10.55 -30.58 16.87
CA GLU A 401 11.77 -29.90 17.31
C GLU A 401 12.19 -28.79 16.32
N ALA A 402 13.04 -27.87 16.75
CA ALA A 402 13.59 -26.83 15.88
C ALA A 402 14.34 -27.45 14.68
N GLY A 403 14.06 -26.97 13.47
CA GLY A 403 14.63 -27.46 12.22
C GLY A 403 13.92 -28.67 11.61
N GLN A 404 12.97 -29.29 12.32
CA GLN A 404 12.22 -30.43 11.79
C GLN A 404 11.21 -29.99 10.72
N THR A 405 11.08 -30.77 9.64
CA THR A 405 10.07 -30.54 8.61
C THR A 405 8.67 -30.74 9.18
N ILE A 406 7.82 -29.70 9.07
CA ILE A 406 6.43 -29.73 9.52
C ILE A 406 5.50 -30.04 8.35
N ALA A 407 5.72 -29.40 7.20
CA ALA A 407 4.89 -29.58 6.02
C ALA A 407 5.74 -29.50 4.76
N GLN A 408 5.42 -30.33 3.79
CA GLN A 408 6.02 -30.27 2.46
C GLN A 408 4.93 -30.04 1.44
N PHE A 409 5.10 -28.97 0.67
CA PHE A 409 4.25 -28.62 -0.44
C PHE A 409 4.94 -29.00 -1.75
N GLU A 410 4.14 -29.38 -2.74
CA GLU A 410 4.60 -29.66 -4.09
C GLU A 410 3.79 -28.86 -5.10
N SER A 411 4.48 -28.40 -6.14
CA SER A 411 3.86 -27.79 -7.31
C SER A 411 4.63 -28.18 -8.57
N GLY A 412 3.93 -28.83 -9.52
CA GLY A 412 4.49 -29.13 -10.83
C GLY A 412 4.74 -27.88 -11.69
N GLU A 413 4.01 -26.79 -11.41
CA GLU A 413 4.16 -25.51 -12.09
C GLU A 413 5.52 -24.89 -11.80
N VAL A 414 5.98 -24.93 -10.54
CA VAL A 414 7.29 -24.39 -10.14
C VAL A 414 8.43 -25.07 -10.91
N THR A 415 8.41 -26.39 -11.00
CA THR A 415 9.43 -27.16 -11.72
C THR A 415 9.44 -26.84 -13.21
N THR A 416 8.27 -26.79 -13.85
CA THR A 416 8.14 -26.42 -15.26
C THR A 416 8.64 -25.01 -15.52
N GLN A 417 8.26 -24.04 -14.69
CA GLN A 417 8.70 -22.65 -14.82
C GLN A 417 10.22 -22.50 -14.62
N LEU A 418 10.81 -23.18 -13.64
CA LEU A 418 12.26 -23.18 -13.43
C LEU A 418 13.01 -23.68 -14.66
N MET A 419 12.57 -24.80 -15.25
CA MET A 419 13.18 -25.36 -16.46
C MET A 419 13.06 -24.38 -17.64
N GLN A 420 11.88 -23.79 -17.84
CA GLN A 420 11.64 -22.82 -18.90
C GLN A 420 12.51 -21.56 -18.75
N GLN A 421 12.53 -20.97 -17.56
CA GLN A 421 13.30 -19.77 -17.26
C GLN A 421 14.82 -20.01 -17.33
N GLN A 422 15.29 -21.20 -16.94
CA GLN A 422 16.69 -21.60 -17.13
C GLN A 422 17.05 -21.72 -18.62
N GLY A 423 16.15 -22.28 -19.43
CA GLY A 423 16.31 -22.35 -20.89
C GLY A 423 16.43 -20.95 -21.51
N GLN A 424 15.50 -20.06 -21.16
CA GLN A 424 15.51 -18.66 -21.60
C GLN A 424 16.76 -17.91 -21.14
N LEU A 425 17.21 -18.11 -19.90
CA LEU A 425 18.45 -17.50 -19.41
C LEU A 425 19.65 -17.90 -20.25
N ARG A 426 19.82 -19.20 -20.56
CA ARG A 426 20.93 -19.69 -21.39
C ARG A 426 20.86 -19.15 -22.81
N GLU A 427 19.66 -19.02 -23.37
CA GLU A 427 19.45 -18.41 -24.68
C GLU A 427 19.88 -16.94 -24.69
N LYS A 428 19.39 -16.15 -23.73
CA LYS A 428 19.70 -14.71 -23.63
C LYS A 428 21.15 -14.44 -23.28
N GLN A 429 21.79 -15.30 -22.48
CA GLN A 429 23.23 -15.22 -22.22
C GLN A 429 24.04 -15.47 -23.49
N ARG A 430 23.73 -16.51 -24.27
CA ARG A 430 24.40 -16.75 -25.57
C ARG A 430 24.18 -15.59 -26.54
N ALA A 431 22.98 -14.99 -26.55
CA ALA A 431 22.71 -13.81 -27.36
C ALA A 431 23.56 -12.61 -26.91
N LEU A 432 23.73 -12.40 -25.60
CA LEU A 432 24.58 -11.35 -25.04
C LEU A 432 26.06 -11.57 -25.38
N ASP A 433 26.56 -12.80 -25.24
CA ASP A 433 27.95 -13.14 -25.56
C ASP A 433 28.24 -12.91 -27.05
N LYS A 434 27.34 -13.36 -27.93
CA LYS A 434 27.41 -13.09 -29.37
C LYS A 434 27.41 -11.58 -29.64
N MET A 435 26.48 -10.84 -29.05
CA MET A 435 26.38 -9.39 -29.22
C MET A 435 27.67 -8.69 -28.78
N LEU A 436 28.30 -9.10 -27.69
CA LEU A 436 29.56 -8.51 -27.23
C LEU A 436 30.70 -8.70 -28.25
N LEU A 437 30.78 -9.88 -28.87
CA LEU A 437 31.75 -10.16 -29.93
C LEU A 437 31.48 -9.29 -31.16
N ASP A 438 30.23 -9.25 -31.63
CA ASP A 438 29.81 -8.44 -32.77
C ASP A 438 30.08 -6.95 -32.53
N GLN A 439 29.84 -6.45 -31.31
CA GLN A 439 30.14 -5.06 -30.92
C GLN A 439 31.64 -4.78 -30.92
N ALA A 440 32.48 -5.71 -30.45
CA ALA A 440 33.93 -5.55 -30.46
C ALA A 440 34.52 -5.54 -31.89
N GLU A 441 33.92 -6.28 -32.82
CA GLU A 441 34.26 -6.20 -34.24
C GLU A 441 33.82 -4.86 -34.85
N ALA A 442 32.58 -4.42 -34.57
CA ALA A 442 32.06 -3.15 -35.05
C ALA A 442 32.85 -1.94 -34.51
N ASP A 443 33.32 -1.98 -33.27
CA ASP A 443 34.15 -0.93 -32.68
C ASP A 443 35.50 -0.81 -33.38
N ARG A 444 36.16 -1.94 -33.69
CA ARG A 444 37.40 -1.99 -34.48
C ARG A 444 37.18 -1.48 -35.90
N ALA A 445 36.08 -1.87 -36.55
CA ALA A 445 35.72 -1.36 -37.87
C ALA A 445 35.49 0.17 -37.85
N GLY A 446 34.84 0.68 -36.79
CA GLY A 446 34.64 2.11 -36.59
C GLY A 446 35.93 2.89 -36.37
N GLU A 447 36.92 2.31 -35.68
CA GLU A 447 38.26 2.89 -35.52
C GLU A 447 38.98 3.00 -36.86
N LEU A 448 38.97 1.92 -37.65
CA LEU A 448 39.57 1.90 -38.97
C LEU A 448 38.91 2.94 -39.90
N ALA A 449 37.59 3.07 -39.87
CA ALA A 449 36.87 4.06 -40.68
C ALA A 449 37.24 5.50 -40.32
N VAL A 450 37.45 5.80 -39.02
CA VAL A 450 37.92 7.13 -38.58
C VAL A 450 39.36 7.36 -39.05
N ALA A 451 40.25 6.38 -38.88
CA ALA A 451 41.64 6.47 -39.30
C ALA A 451 41.77 6.65 -40.83
N GLU A 452 40.96 5.94 -41.61
CA GLU A 452 40.89 6.09 -43.07
C GLU A 452 40.41 7.50 -43.46
N ALA A 453 39.36 8.00 -42.82
CA ALA A 453 38.84 9.35 -43.09
C ALA A 453 39.87 10.44 -42.75
N GLN A 454 40.62 10.28 -41.65
CA GLN A 454 41.71 11.17 -41.26
C GLN A 454 42.87 11.12 -42.27
N SER A 455 43.31 9.92 -42.65
CA SER A 455 44.37 9.73 -43.66
C SER A 455 43.99 10.37 -45.00
N ASN A 456 42.72 10.23 -45.42
CA ASN A 456 42.21 10.86 -46.63
C ASN A 456 42.20 12.39 -46.53
N ALA A 457 41.87 12.95 -45.36
CA ALA A 457 41.97 14.39 -45.12
C ALA A 457 43.42 14.89 -45.19
N GLU A 458 44.36 14.19 -44.55
CA GLU A 458 45.80 14.53 -44.59
C GLU A 458 46.38 14.43 -46.01
N LYS A 459 45.96 13.44 -46.80
CA LYS A 459 46.34 13.33 -48.21
C LYS A 459 45.83 14.51 -49.02
N ALA A 460 44.56 14.89 -48.83
CA ALA A 460 43.96 16.03 -49.52
C ALA A 460 44.62 17.36 -49.10
N GLU A 461 44.96 17.52 -47.83
CA GLU A 461 45.72 18.65 -47.32
C GLU A 461 47.09 18.76 -47.98
N ARG A 462 47.88 17.67 -47.98
CA ARG A 462 49.20 17.65 -48.63
C ARG A 462 49.14 18.00 -50.13
N LYS A 463 48.10 17.53 -50.84
CA LYS A 463 47.91 17.90 -52.26
C LYS A 463 47.63 19.39 -52.42
N ALA A 464 46.85 20.01 -51.54
CA ALA A 464 46.49 21.42 -51.60
C ALA A 464 47.61 22.38 -51.16
N THR A 465 48.63 21.90 -50.45
CA THR A 465 49.81 22.69 -50.02
C THR A 465 50.85 22.88 -51.12
N GLN A 466 50.72 22.18 -52.26
CA GLN A 466 51.62 22.37 -53.40
C GLN A 466 51.58 23.82 -53.91
N PRO A 467 52.73 24.40 -54.35
CA PRO A 467 52.80 25.77 -54.81
C PRO A 467 51.80 26.07 -55.94
N LYS A 468 51.06 27.16 -55.82
CA LYS A 468 50.03 27.56 -56.79
C LYS A 468 50.63 27.90 -58.15
N GLU A 469 51.92 28.29 -58.20
CA GLU A 469 52.62 28.57 -59.45
C GLU A 469 52.91 27.31 -60.29
N LEU A 470 52.95 26.14 -59.65
CA LEU A 470 53.29 24.86 -60.31
C LEU A 470 52.07 24.10 -60.82
N ILE A 471 50.86 24.49 -60.43
CA ILE A 471 49.62 23.78 -60.74
C ILE A 471 48.68 24.72 -61.49
N ARG A 472 47.95 24.19 -62.48
CA ARG A 472 46.91 24.97 -63.17
C ARG A 472 45.90 25.48 -62.14
N ARG A 473 45.54 26.77 -62.21
CA ARG A 473 44.63 27.42 -61.24
C ARG A 473 43.34 26.62 -60.98
N VAL A 474 42.70 26.11 -62.03
CA VAL A 474 41.49 25.28 -61.93
C VAL A 474 41.73 23.99 -61.13
N ASP A 475 42.87 23.33 -61.35
CA ASP A 475 43.22 22.11 -60.61
C ASP A 475 43.52 22.45 -59.15
N TYR A 476 44.20 23.57 -58.89
CA TYR A 476 44.46 24.05 -57.52
C TYR A 476 43.15 24.33 -56.77
N ASP A 477 42.21 25.06 -57.38
CA ASP A 477 40.92 25.38 -56.77
C ASP A 477 40.13 24.09 -56.43
N LYS A 478 40.19 23.06 -57.29
CA LYS A 478 39.61 21.74 -57.02
C LYS A 478 40.28 21.01 -55.85
N LEU A 479 41.60 21.10 -55.70
CA LEU A 479 42.33 20.52 -54.57
C LEU A 479 41.96 21.19 -53.25
N VAL A 480 41.76 22.51 -53.24
CA VAL A 480 41.27 23.25 -52.07
C VAL A 480 39.88 22.77 -51.66
N ILE A 481 38.97 22.58 -52.63
CA ILE A 481 37.62 22.03 -52.39
C ILE A 481 37.73 20.61 -51.83
N GLU A 482 38.55 19.73 -52.41
CA GLU A 482 38.77 18.36 -51.93
C GLU A 482 39.30 18.34 -50.49
N ARG A 483 40.25 19.21 -50.14
CA ARG A 483 40.72 19.36 -48.76
C ARG A 483 39.58 19.71 -47.81
N THR A 484 38.75 20.69 -48.15
CA THR A 484 37.62 21.09 -47.30
C THR A 484 36.59 19.97 -47.12
N GLU A 485 36.26 19.25 -48.21
CA GLU A 485 35.39 18.09 -48.21
C GLU A 485 35.92 16.99 -47.27
N LYS A 486 37.17 16.54 -47.47
CA LYS A 486 37.74 15.44 -46.69
C LYS A 486 37.94 15.80 -45.22
N THR A 487 38.30 17.05 -44.91
CA THR A 487 38.41 17.52 -43.52
C THR A 487 37.06 17.48 -42.81
N ALA A 488 35.99 17.92 -43.46
CA ALA A 488 34.64 17.87 -42.90
C ALA A 488 34.15 16.43 -42.71
N LEU A 489 34.39 15.55 -43.68
CA LEU A 489 34.06 14.12 -43.58
C LEU A 489 34.82 13.40 -42.45
N ALA A 490 36.10 13.75 -42.23
CA ALA A 490 36.88 13.20 -41.12
C ALA A 490 36.30 13.60 -39.75
N LYS A 491 35.85 14.85 -39.60
CA LYS A 491 35.16 15.30 -38.37
C LYS A 491 33.85 14.54 -38.15
N LEU A 492 33.04 14.35 -39.20
CA LEU A 492 31.80 13.59 -39.11
C LEU A 492 32.00 12.09 -38.87
N ALA A 493 33.14 11.52 -39.30
CA ALA A 493 33.46 10.13 -38.97
C ALA A 493 33.65 9.92 -37.46
N VAL A 494 34.28 10.88 -36.77
CA VAL A 494 34.45 10.83 -35.30
C VAL A 494 33.10 10.93 -34.59
N THR A 495 32.22 11.86 -35.00
CA THR A 495 30.89 12.02 -34.40
C THR A 495 30.01 10.79 -34.66
N GLN A 496 30.05 10.24 -35.87
CA GLN A 496 29.30 9.03 -36.21
C GLN A 496 29.74 7.85 -35.36
N ARG A 497 31.05 7.65 -35.18
CA ARG A 497 31.58 6.59 -34.30
C ARG A 497 31.05 6.75 -32.87
N ALA A 498 31.05 7.96 -32.32
CA ALA A 498 30.56 8.21 -30.97
C ALA A 498 29.07 7.88 -30.81
N VAL A 499 28.24 8.26 -31.79
CA VAL A 499 26.81 7.94 -31.82
C VAL A 499 26.58 6.43 -31.93
N GLN A 500 27.33 5.75 -32.81
CA GLN A 500 27.25 4.31 -33.01
C GLN A 500 27.66 3.51 -31.75
N ILE A 501 28.68 3.96 -31.02
CA ILE A 501 29.05 3.39 -29.71
C ILE A 501 27.91 3.57 -28.71
N ARG A 502 27.24 4.74 -28.71
CA ARG A 502 26.10 5.01 -27.84
C ARG A 502 24.93 4.07 -28.13
N ALA A 503 24.60 3.86 -29.41
CA ALA A 503 23.56 2.92 -29.84
C ALA A 503 23.85 1.49 -29.36
N ARG A 504 25.09 1.01 -29.58
CA ARG A 504 25.55 -0.32 -29.13
C ARG A 504 25.48 -0.47 -27.61
N ARG A 505 25.93 0.54 -26.86
CA ARG A 505 25.86 0.54 -25.40
C ARG A 505 24.42 0.44 -24.92
N ALA A 506 23.52 1.22 -25.51
CA ALA A 506 22.10 1.20 -25.15
C ALA A 506 21.46 -0.17 -25.45
N GLU A 507 21.73 -0.75 -26.61
CA GLU A 507 21.27 -2.10 -26.96
C GLU A 507 21.76 -3.16 -25.97
N ARG A 508 23.05 -3.11 -25.61
CA ARG A 508 23.64 -4.00 -24.60
C ARG A 508 22.97 -3.83 -23.24
N THR A 509 22.74 -2.60 -22.79
CA THR A 509 22.05 -2.32 -21.53
C THR A 509 20.64 -2.93 -21.52
N GLY A 510 19.89 -2.81 -22.62
CA GLY A 510 18.56 -3.42 -22.75
C GLY A 510 18.59 -4.95 -22.59
N LEU A 511 19.53 -5.63 -23.25
CA LEU A 511 19.67 -7.09 -23.15
C LEU A 511 20.19 -7.54 -21.76
N GLN A 512 21.10 -6.77 -21.15
CA GLN A 512 21.57 -7.01 -19.79
C GLN A 512 20.44 -6.90 -18.76
N ALA A 513 19.56 -5.91 -18.89
CA ALA A 513 18.37 -5.78 -18.05
C ALA A 513 17.42 -6.98 -18.21
N GLU A 514 17.32 -7.55 -19.42
CA GLU A 514 16.54 -8.78 -19.65
C GLU A 514 17.16 -10.00 -18.95
N VAL A 515 18.48 -10.18 -19.05
CA VAL A 515 19.19 -11.24 -18.34
C VAL A 515 19.07 -11.08 -16.81
N ALA A 516 19.16 -9.86 -16.30
CA ALA A 516 19.03 -9.57 -14.87
C ALA A 516 17.63 -9.91 -14.34
N ASP A 517 16.58 -9.54 -15.07
CA ASP A 517 15.19 -9.86 -14.74
C ASP A 517 14.94 -11.38 -14.68
N ILE A 518 15.39 -12.13 -15.70
CA ILE A 518 15.27 -13.59 -15.70
C ILE A 518 16.04 -14.21 -14.52
N ARG A 519 17.24 -13.70 -14.20
CA ARG A 519 18.01 -14.15 -13.03
C ARG A 519 17.27 -13.88 -11.72
N GLN A 520 16.65 -12.72 -11.58
CA GLN A 520 15.85 -12.38 -10.41
C GLN A 520 14.63 -13.29 -10.28
N GLN A 521 13.92 -13.57 -11.38
CA GLN A 521 12.79 -14.49 -11.41
C GLN A 521 13.22 -15.91 -11.03
N LEU A 522 14.35 -16.40 -11.55
CA LEU A 522 14.92 -17.68 -11.17
C LEU A 522 15.30 -17.74 -9.69
N ALA A 523 15.92 -16.68 -9.14
CA ALA A 523 16.24 -16.61 -7.73
C ALA A 523 14.98 -16.63 -6.85
N ALA A 524 13.92 -15.93 -7.26
CA ALA A 524 12.63 -15.94 -6.58
C ALA A 524 11.96 -17.32 -6.63
N LEU A 525 11.97 -17.99 -7.79
CA LEU A 525 11.43 -19.35 -7.95
C LEU A 525 12.24 -20.38 -7.16
N ALA A 526 13.58 -20.30 -7.16
CA ALA A 526 14.44 -21.19 -6.40
C ALA A 526 14.26 -21.01 -4.88
N LYS A 527 14.16 -19.75 -4.42
CA LYS A 527 13.82 -19.44 -3.02
C LYS A 527 12.43 -19.97 -2.67
N GLY A 528 11.45 -19.79 -3.55
CA GLY A 528 10.10 -20.30 -3.41
C GLY A 528 10.08 -21.83 -3.31
N GLN A 529 10.83 -22.52 -4.16
CA GLN A 529 10.96 -23.97 -4.16
C GLN A 529 11.55 -24.48 -2.84
N ALA A 530 12.60 -23.84 -2.32
CA ALA A 530 13.15 -24.18 -1.01
C ALA A 530 12.14 -23.92 0.12
N ALA A 531 11.35 -22.86 0.02
CA ALA A 531 10.33 -22.51 1.00
C ALA A 531 9.07 -23.40 0.94
N MET A 532 8.92 -24.27 -0.07
CA MET A 532 7.83 -25.26 -0.09
C MET A 532 8.03 -26.36 0.96
N THR A 533 9.26 -26.52 1.46
CA THR A 533 9.54 -27.33 2.64
C THR A 533 9.50 -26.42 3.87
N VAL A 534 8.40 -26.47 4.61
CA VAL A 534 8.23 -25.67 5.83
C VAL A 534 8.83 -26.42 7.02
N VAL A 535 9.88 -25.82 7.58
CA VAL A 535 10.56 -26.32 8.79
C VAL A 535 10.11 -25.54 10.03
N ALA A 536 10.15 -26.19 11.18
CA ALA A 536 9.85 -25.57 12.47
C ALA A 536 11.00 -24.61 12.85
N PRO A 537 10.78 -23.30 13.07
CA PRO A 537 11.85 -22.42 13.54
C PRO A 537 12.24 -22.69 15.00
N ARG A 538 11.40 -23.43 15.74
CA ARG A 538 11.58 -23.79 17.14
C ARG A 538 10.78 -25.04 17.48
N LYS A 539 10.98 -25.54 18.69
CA LYS A 539 10.14 -26.58 19.28
C LYS A 539 8.69 -26.11 19.44
N GLY A 540 7.72 -26.93 19.08
CA GLY A 540 6.30 -26.58 19.19
C GLY A 540 5.35 -27.75 18.99
N LEU A 541 4.11 -27.58 19.43
CA LEU A 541 3.00 -28.49 19.19
C LEU A 541 2.28 -28.11 17.90
N LEU A 542 2.12 -29.05 16.98
CA LEU A 542 1.41 -28.81 15.72
C LEU A 542 -0.10 -29.01 15.87
N MET A 543 -0.89 -28.03 15.43
CA MET A 543 -2.35 -28.08 15.45
C MET A 543 -2.90 -27.86 14.04
N TYR A 544 -3.76 -28.75 13.56
CA TYR A 544 -4.36 -28.59 12.23
C TYR A 544 -5.40 -27.49 12.24
N ARG A 545 -5.47 -26.73 11.15
CA ARG A 545 -6.60 -25.82 10.92
C ARG A 545 -7.66 -26.52 10.11
N THR A 546 -8.91 -26.21 10.45
CA THR A 546 -10.07 -26.59 9.65
C THR A 546 -10.16 -25.69 8.42
N THR A 547 -10.47 -26.27 7.27
CA THR A 547 -10.74 -25.54 6.03
C THR A 547 -12.12 -24.86 6.11
N PHE A 548 -12.43 -24.03 5.11
CA PHE A 548 -13.73 -23.37 4.99
C PHE A 548 -14.92 -24.36 4.94
N SER A 549 -14.69 -25.61 4.53
CA SER A 549 -15.70 -26.68 4.54
C SER A 549 -15.89 -27.37 5.90
N GLY A 550 -15.14 -26.96 6.94
CA GLY A 550 -15.17 -27.60 8.26
C GLY A 550 -14.40 -28.93 8.33
N GLU A 551 -13.65 -29.28 7.28
CA GLU A 551 -12.82 -30.49 7.24
C GLU A 551 -11.37 -30.19 7.64
N LYS A 552 -10.69 -31.17 8.26
CA LYS A 552 -9.25 -31.06 8.56
C LYS A 552 -8.44 -31.24 7.28
N VAL A 553 -7.39 -30.45 7.11
CA VAL A 553 -6.49 -30.59 5.95
C VAL A 553 -5.77 -31.94 6.00
N ALA A 554 -5.84 -32.72 4.91
CA ALA A 554 -5.22 -34.03 4.80
C ALA A 554 -4.06 -34.04 3.80
N VAL A 555 -3.19 -35.04 3.90
CA VAL A 555 -2.14 -35.28 2.90
C VAL A 555 -2.80 -35.54 1.54
N GLY A 556 -2.29 -34.88 0.51
CA GLY A 556 -2.82 -34.91 -0.85
C GLY A 556 -3.84 -33.82 -1.16
N SER A 557 -4.34 -33.09 -0.16
CA SER A 557 -5.27 -31.97 -0.36
C SER A 557 -4.61 -30.82 -1.14
N GLN A 558 -5.44 -30.12 -1.91
CA GLN A 558 -5.06 -28.90 -2.61
C GLN A 558 -5.19 -27.70 -1.67
N VAL A 559 -4.11 -26.95 -1.53
CA VAL A 559 -3.98 -25.81 -0.63
C VAL A 559 -3.72 -24.57 -1.47
N TRP A 560 -4.55 -23.54 -1.29
CA TRP A 560 -4.36 -22.28 -1.97
C TRP A 560 -3.32 -21.43 -1.25
N MET A 561 -2.59 -20.61 -2.02
CA MET A 561 -1.67 -19.62 -1.47
C MET A 561 -2.40 -18.76 -0.41
N GLY A 562 -1.77 -18.57 0.74
CA GLY A 562 -2.31 -17.75 1.83
C GLY A 562 -3.23 -18.48 2.81
N LEU A 563 -3.69 -19.71 2.51
CA LEU A 563 -4.38 -20.55 3.48
C LEU A 563 -3.37 -21.32 4.34
N SER A 564 -3.53 -21.24 5.65
CA SER A 564 -2.70 -21.98 6.61
C SER A 564 -3.29 -23.36 6.85
N VAL A 565 -2.45 -24.40 6.75
CA VAL A 565 -2.86 -25.80 6.96
C VAL A 565 -2.78 -26.22 8.41
N ALA A 566 -1.85 -25.62 9.15
CA ALA A 566 -1.65 -25.89 10.56
C ALA A 566 -1.10 -24.64 11.28
N THR A 567 -1.04 -24.71 12.60
CA THR A 567 -0.44 -23.70 13.48
C THR A 567 0.55 -24.40 14.38
N LEU A 568 1.79 -23.91 14.42
CA LEU A 568 2.80 -24.35 15.36
C LEU A 568 2.69 -23.49 16.62
N ALA A 569 2.20 -24.07 17.70
CA ALA A 569 2.11 -23.41 19.00
C ALA A 569 3.33 -23.75 19.87
N ASP A 570 3.84 -22.78 20.61
CA ASP A 570 4.91 -23.00 21.59
C ASP A 570 4.31 -23.49 22.92
N PRO A 571 4.62 -24.73 23.35
CA PRO A 571 4.12 -25.29 24.61
C PRO A 571 4.87 -24.75 25.84
N GLY A 572 6.03 -24.10 25.67
CA GLY A 572 6.81 -23.53 26.79
C GLY A 572 6.37 -22.12 27.19
N GLN A 573 5.54 -21.47 26.36
CA GLN A 573 5.06 -20.10 26.55
C GLN A 573 3.52 -20.08 26.41
N LEU A 574 2.87 -20.96 27.16
CA LEU A 574 1.42 -20.97 27.29
C LEU A 574 1.00 -19.89 28.27
N TYR A 575 -0.03 -19.16 27.90
CA TYR A 575 -0.70 -18.19 28.74
C TYR A 575 -2.21 -18.35 28.55
N ILE A 576 -2.97 -17.76 29.45
CA ILE A 576 -4.42 -17.76 29.36
C ILE A 576 -4.82 -16.36 28.94
N ASN A 577 -5.47 -16.28 27.77
CA ASN A 577 -6.17 -15.09 27.38
C ASN A 577 -7.59 -15.17 27.96
N ALA A 578 -7.89 -14.31 28.92
CA ALA A 578 -9.15 -14.31 29.63
C ALA A 578 -9.82 -12.94 29.56
N THR A 579 -11.14 -12.91 29.76
CA THR A 579 -11.89 -11.65 29.77
C THR A 579 -12.61 -11.48 31.10
N VAL A 580 -12.38 -10.35 31.77
CA VAL A 580 -13.07 -10.02 33.02
C VAL A 580 -14.16 -8.99 32.75
N PRO A 581 -15.40 -9.18 33.26
CA PRO A 581 -16.45 -8.17 33.19
C PRO A 581 -16.07 -6.88 33.91
N GLU A 582 -16.53 -5.73 33.40
CA GLU A 582 -16.19 -4.41 33.93
C GLU A 582 -16.40 -4.27 35.45
N ALA A 583 -17.55 -4.71 35.95
CA ALA A 583 -17.91 -4.61 37.37
C ALA A 583 -16.94 -5.34 38.31
N GLN A 584 -16.19 -6.32 37.80
CA GLN A 584 -15.24 -7.13 38.57
C GLN A 584 -13.79 -6.72 38.29
N ALA A 585 -13.54 -5.82 37.34
CA ALA A 585 -12.19 -5.47 36.90
C ALA A 585 -11.35 -4.75 37.96
N SER A 586 -11.97 -4.01 38.90
CA SER A 586 -11.27 -3.37 40.02
C SER A 586 -10.84 -4.34 41.12
N LEU A 587 -11.38 -5.56 41.12
CA LEU A 587 -10.99 -6.61 42.06
C LEU A 587 -9.71 -7.35 41.60
N VAL A 588 -9.24 -7.09 40.38
CA VAL A 588 -8.13 -7.81 39.74
C VAL A 588 -6.90 -6.92 39.64
N HIS A 589 -5.75 -7.43 40.09
CA HIS A 589 -4.48 -6.71 40.06
C HIS A 589 -3.35 -7.56 39.45
N VAL A 590 -2.34 -6.91 38.87
CA VAL A 590 -1.14 -7.60 38.36
C VAL A 590 -0.42 -8.28 39.53
N GLY A 591 -0.05 -9.55 39.34
CA GLY A 591 0.57 -10.40 40.35
C GLY A 591 -0.42 -11.24 41.18
N GLN A 592 -1.72 -11.03 41.04
CA GLN A 592 -2.72 -11.80 41.79
C GLN A 592 -2.73 -13.28 41.36
N ARG A 593 -2.83 -14.19 42.34
CA ARG A 593 -2.83 -15.63 42.08
C ARG A 593 -4.22 -16.11 41.65
N ALA A 594 -4.25 -17.04 40.72
CA ALA A 594 -5.43 -17.64 40.12
C ALA A 594 -5.31 -19.16 40.14
N ARG A 595 -6.43 -19.84 40.40
CA ARG A 595 -6.55 -21.27 40.20
C ARG A 595 -7.30 -21.51 38.90
N VAL A 596 -6.65 -22.18 37.95
CA VAL A 596 -7.17 -22.42 36.60
C VAL A 596 -7.58 -23.87 36.50
N THR A 597 -8.85 -24.11 36.19
CA THR A 597 -9.39 -25.45 35.93
C THR A 597 -9.54 -25.64 34.43
N VAL A 598 -8.93 -26.70 33.90
CA VAL A 598 -9.06 -27.11 32.50
C VAL A 598 -10.09 -28.25 32.42
N PRO A 599 -11.31 -28.02 31.89
CA PRO A 599 -12.39 -29.01 31.91
C PRO A 599 -12.02 -30.34 31.24
N GLY A 600 -11.19 -30.30 30.19
CA GLY A 600 -10.78 -31.50 29.45
C GLY A 600 -9.65 -32.30 30.09
N ALA A 601 -8.89 -31.73 31.04
CA ALA A 601 -7.74 -32.38 31.67
C ALA A 601 -7.98 -32.73 33.15
N ASN A 602 -9.07 -32.22 33.77
CA ASN A 602 -9.32 -32.30 35.21
C ASN A 602 -8.12 -31.88 36.08
N GLN A 603 -7.28 -31.00 35.54
CA GLN A 603 -6.13 -30.45 36.24
C GLN A 603 -6.45 -29.03 36.72
N ALA A 604 -6.16 -28.77 37.99
CA ALA A 604 -6.17 -27.44 38.57
C ALA A 604 -4.72 -26.93 38.62
N LEU A 605 -4.43 -25.87 37.89
CA LEU A 605 -3.10 -25.29 37.77
C LEU A 605 -3.08 -23.93 38.46
N ASN A 606 -1.93 -23.58 39.05
CA ASN A 606 -1.71 -22.26 39.59
C ASN A 606 -1.22 -21.33 38.47
N ALA A 607 -1.80 -20.15 38.41
CA ALA A 607 -1.39 -19.09 37.52
C ALA A 607 -1.37 -17.77 38.29
N HIS A 608 -0.73 -16.76 37.72
CA HIS A 608 -0.79 -15.39 38.22
C HIS A 608 -1.10 -14.43 37.08
N VAL A 609 -1.74 -13.32 37.43
CA VAL A 609 -2.04 -12.26 36.48
C VAL A 609 -0.73 -11.55 36.10
N VAL A 610 -0.38 -11.54 34.81
CA VAL A 610 0.83 -10.87 34.31
C VAL A 610 0.50 -9.52 33.71
N ALA A 611 -0.62 -9.42 33.01
CA ALA A 611 -1.04 -8.18 32.40
C ALA A 611 -2.56 -8.03 32.48
N LEU A 612 -3.00 -6.80 32.75
CA LEU A 612 -4.37 -6.37 32.48
C LEU A 612 -4.34 -5.49 31.25
N GLY A 613 -5.23 -5.76 30.29
CA GLY A 613 -5.46 -4.91 29.13
C GLY A 613 -5.69 -3.47 29.57
N ARG A 614 -5.15 -2.50 28.83
CA ARG A 614 -5.27 -1.07 29.14
C ARG A 614 -6.48 -0.41 28.46
N ALA A 615 -7.46 -1.21 28.08
CA ALA A 615 -8.68 -0.78 27.43
C ALA A 615 -9.82 -1.72 27.82
N PHE A 616 -11.02 -1.16 27.96
CA PHE A 616 -12.26 -1.90 27.99
C PHE A 616 -12.88 -1.91 26.60
N HIS A 617 -13.53 -3.01 26.24
CA HIS A 617 -14.23 -3.14 24.97
C HIS A 617 -15.44 -4.05 25.13
N GLY A 618 -16.39 -3.99 24.19
CA GLY A 618 -17.48 -4.96 24.15
C GLY A 618 -16.94 -6.37 23.92
N LYS A 619 -17.61 -7.40 24.47
CA LYS A 619 -17.27 -8.81 24.22
C LYS A 619 -17.55 -9.19 22.76
N SER A 620 -18.71 -8.80 22.24
CA SER A 620 -19.06 -8.94 20.81
C SER A 620 -20.12 -7.93 20.38
N THR A 621 -20.43 -7.89 19.09
CA THR A 621 -21.55 -7.08 18.57
C THR A 621 -22.92 -7.59 19.05
N ALA A 622 -23.03 -8.88 19.38
CA ALA A 622 -24.25 -9.51 19.88
C ALA A 622 -24.37 -9.50 21.42
N GLN A 623 -23.24 -9.48 22.13
CA GLN A 623 -23.15 -9.39 23.59
C GLN A 623 -22.42 -8.11 23.97
N SER A 624 -23.17 -7.03 24.22
CA SER A 624 -22.63 -5.72 24.58
C SER A 624 -22.06 -5.62 26.01
N THR A 625 -21.76 -6.75 26.66
CA THR A 625 -21.07 -6.75 27.95
C THR A 625 -19.67 -6.16 27.75
N ILE A 626 -19.36 -5.12 28.52
CA ILE A 626 -18.03 -4.51 28.50
C ILE A 626 -17.09 -5.39 29.34
N VAL A 627 -16.00 -5.79 28.71
CA VAL A 627 -14.98 -6.66 29.27
C VAL A 627 -13.62 -6.02 29.13
N ARG A 628 -12.69 -6.50 29.96
CA ARG A 628 -11.29 -6.15 29.92
C ARG A 628 -10.48 -7.42 29.70
N ASN A 629 -9.55 -7.38 28.74
CA ASN A 629 -8.63 -8.49 28.52
C ASN A 629 -7.70 -8.64 29.73
N LEU A 630 -7.42 -9.89 30.09
CA LEU A 630 -6.59 -10.31 31.20
C LEU A 630 -5.67 -11.41 30.71
N GLU A 631 -4.37 -11.24 30.92
CA GLU A 631 -3.39 -12.30 30.68
C GLU A 631 -2.99 -12.95 32.00
N LEU A 632 -3.19 -14.27 32.08
CA LEU A 632 -2.65 -15.07 33.17
C LEU A 632 -1.51 -15.95 32.66
N GLN A 633 -0.43 -16.01 33.42
CA GLN A 633 0.71 -16.89 33.18
C GLN A 633 0.68 -18.03 34.19
N PHE A 634 0.89 -19.26 33.72
CA PHE A 634 1.04 -20.40 34.63
C PHE A 634 2.32 -20.26 35.47
N ASP A 635 2.24 -20.59 36.76
CA ASP A 635 3.40 -20.56 37.68
C ASP A 635 4.41 -21.65 37.30
N ASP A 636 3.91 -22.82 36.89
CA ASP A 636 4.68 -23.96 36.41
C ASP A 636 4.43 -24.16 34.91
N ASN A 637 5.41 -24.71 34.18
CA ASN A 637 5.24 -25.03 32.75
C ASN A 637 4.39 -26.31 32.60
N PRO A 638 3.08 -26.22 32.28
CA PRO A 638 2.21 -27.37 32.39
C PRO A 638 2.42 -28.30 31.20
N GLN A 639 2.71 -29.58 31.46
CA GLN A 639 2.90 -30.56 30.39
C GLN A 639 1.55 -31.14 29.94
N GLY A 640 1.36 -31.25 28.63
CA GLY A 640 0.16 -31.90 28.05
C GLY A 640 -1.05 -30.99 27.85
N LEU A 641 -0.93 -29.67 28.07
CA LEU A 641 -1.99 -28.73 27.73
C LEU A 641 -2.01 -28.45 26.22
N LYS A 642 -3.23 -28.39 25.68
CA LYS A 642 -3.47 -28.03 24.28
C LYS A 642 -3.90 -26.56 24.19
N PRO A 643 -3.19 -25.72 23.42
CA PRO A 643 -3.70 -24.40 23.05
C PRO A 643 -5.06 -24.54 22.35
N GLY A 644 -5.96 -23.60 22.59
CA GLY A 644 -7.35 -23.66 22.12
C GLY A 644 -8.35 -24.22 23.13
N ALA A 645 -7.89 -24.72 24.29
CA ALA A 645 -8.79 -25.24 25.31
C ALA A 645 -9.41 -24.10 26.13
N ALA A 646 -10.74 -24.14 26.28
CA ALA A 646 -11.45 -23.27 27.22
C ALA A 646 -11.05 -23.60 28.66
N VAL A 647 -10.84 -22.57 29.47
CA VAL A 647 -10.45 -22.68 30.86
C VAL A 647 -11.28 -21.75 31.73
N GLN A 648 -11.48 -22.17 32.97
CA GLN A 648 -12.11 -21.35 33.99
C GLN A 648 -11.05 -21.00 35.03
N ALA A 649 -10.74 -19.71 35.16
CA ALA A 649 -9.83 -19.20 36.15
C ALA A 649 -10.62 -18.59 37.31
N VAL A 650 -10.41 -19.09 38.53
CA VAL A 650 -10.94 -18.49 39.75
C VAL A 650 -9.81 -17.74 40.42
N LEU A 651 -9.94 -16.41 40.53
CA LEU A 651 -8.95 -15.60 41.24
C LEU A 651 -9.02 -15.88 42.73
N VAL A 652 -7.86 -16.10 43.35
CA VAL A 652 -7.76 -16.27 44.80
C VAL A 652 -7.87 -14.87 45.42
N ALA A 653 -8.76 -14.70 46.39
CA ALA A 653 -8.83 -13.46 47.15
C ALA A 653 -7.49 -13.24 47.86
N ASP A 654 -6.92 -12.04 47.71
CA ASP A 654 -5.69 -11.69 48.44
C ASP A 654 -5.94 -11.94 49.92
N ALA A 655 -5.10 -12.79 50.52
CA ALA A 655 -4.96 -12.83 51.97
C ALA A 655 -4.43 -11.45 52.35
N ALA A 656 -5.35 -10.55 52.72
CA ALA A 656 -5.05 -9.21 53.16
C ALA A 656 -3.83 -9.24 54.08
N GLY A 657 -2.82 -8.46 53.72
CA GLY A 657 -1.62 -8.27 54.52
C GLY A 657 -1.99 -7.85 55.94
N LYS A 658 -2.10 -8.82 56.84
CA LYS A 658 -1.79 -8.64 58.25
C LYS A 658 -0.28 -8.59 58.33
N GLU A 659 0.28 -7.40 58.11
CA GLU A 659 1.50 -6.87 58.74
C GLU A 659 2.02 -5.64 57.97
N ARG A 660 1.32 -4.52 58.15
CA ARG A 660 2.00 -3.22 58.32
C ARG A 660 1.39 -2.55 59.54
N LYS A 661 1.91 -2.94 60.71
CA LYS A 661 1.86 -2.16 61.95
C LYS A 661 3.31 -1.99 62.41
N GLN A 662 3.92 -0.90 61.99
CA GLN A 662 4.49 0.18 62.82
C GLN A 662 5.23 1.15 61.91
#